data_AF-A0A8J5R764-F1
#
_entry.id   AF-A0A8J5R764-F1
#
_cell.length_a   1.000
_cell.length_b   1.000
_cell.length_c   1.000
_cell.angle_alpha   90.00
_cell.angle_beta   90.00
_cell.angle_gamma   90.00
#
_symmetry.space_group_name_H-M   'P 1'
#
loop_
_entity.id
_entity.type
_entity.pdbx_description
1 polymer ?
#
loop_
_entity_poly.entity_id
_entity_poly.type
_entity_poly.pdbx_seq_one_letter_code
_entity_poly.pdbx_strand_id
1 'polypeptide(L)'
;MSIEATFLFCGIYFIKFILAQDIVKMMVVMESTDRHGINIVKNTLPEAVKAAGGTEKIDIQLVEVELDRNNVTESKKRVCEALADGIAVTLDMTHTGWDNVRDIVVNNSIIYLRSDGRIIPFTQATDDLLKKKNATDFALIFENHMDVDPALFYLLGASRLRLVIIDNFNNASIHKLREMKPQPSHYMIYSSTKGMEKLFQTALAGNLVKRSGIWNLVFTDMDYKNFRYIKGPEVLEHSIGIFSMNVSICCRLIKKLTCDCPPDFKIFDSYIQLLINQLVATLVQINSEPGAKLKSIKGTCSPNYLEQEDEIIQKFKKAITTVTDKTIALEYMPKSSIVVYRATMGIELLNNGTLTPLAEWTKDALTPYPGQVIVASQPHFRIGTTASVPWVTIHTDHLGRPLEDANNRVIAEGYCIDFIEELSKKMKFTYDLIVPKDGKFGKKSEDGSWNGLVGDLANGKTDIAIASLTMTSEREEVVDFVAPYFEQSGILIVMRKPLKETSLFKFMTVLKSEVWLSIVGALVATALMIWILDKYSPYSASNNKQLYPYPCREFTLKESFWFALTSFTPQGGGEAPKALSSRVLVAAYWLFVVLMLATFTANLAAFLTVERMQVPVQSLEQLARQSKINYTVVNNSNAYQYFSNMKNAEDTLYRVWKQITLNSTSDQSEFRVWDYPIKEQYGHIFQTIKTVGPVANASEGFEKVLESTKAEFAFIHDSAEIQYQVTKDCNLSEIGEVFAEQPYAVAVQQGSHLQEEISRAILDLQKDRFFERLSAKYWNASLRDRCPNMNENEGITLESLGGVFIATLFGLALAMITLGIEVLYHRRKNNLDGDKAKEANGRHVKSPVSKLMKPKVHHFKPKPTVAFIGRNRGLKPRVSHISVYPKTFPYND
;
A
#
# COMPACT_ATOMS: atom_id res chain seq x y z
N MET A 1 79.39 97.98 -32.81
CA MET A 1 80.59 97.71 -31.98
C MET A 1 80.52 96.28 -31.47
N SER A 2 81.55 95.83 -30.73
CA SER A 2 81.70 94.52 -30.08
C SER A 2 80.38 93.93 -29.53
N ILE A 3 80.11 92.62 -29.66
CA ILE A 3 80.87 91.45 -29.15
C ILE A 3 80.87 91.46 -27.60
N GLU A 4 80.64 90.27 -27.02
CA GLU A 4 80.21 89.98 -25.64
C GLU A 4 78.68 90.12 -25.41
N ALA A 5 77.98 89.16 -24.77
CA ALA A 5 78.38 87.81 -24.36
C ALA A 5 77.21 86.79 -24.49
N THR A 6 77.40 85.75 -25.31
CA THR A 6 76.35 84.77 -25.65
C THR A 6 76.61 83.42 -24.95
N PHE A 7 76.42 83.34 -23.63
CA PHE A 7 76.84 82.16 -22.85
C PHE A 7 75.85 81.62 -21.79
N LEU A 8 74.60 82.10 -21.75
CA LEU A 8 73.66 81.82 -20.65
C LEU A 8 72.45 80.93 -21.01
N PHE A 9 72.40 80.32 -22.21
CA PHE A 9 71.23 79.56 -22.68
C PHE A 9 71.40 78.02 -22.82
N CYS A 10 72.60 77.46 -22.64
CA CYS A 10 72.81 76.00 -22.79
C CYS A 10 72.38 75.15 -21.58
N GLY A 11 72.09 75.75 -20.42
CA GLY A 11 71.93 75.00 -19.16
C GLY A 11 70.62 74.22 -18.97
N ILE A 12 69.58 74.47 -19.79
CA ILE A 12 68.20 74.04 -19.48
C ILE A 12 67.78 72.75 -20.23
N TYR A 13 68.49 72.36 -21.30
CA TYR A 13 68.01 71.32 -22.22
C TYR A 13 68.37 69.86 -21.87
N PHE A 14 69.17 69.61 -20.82
CA PHE A 14 69.72 68.27 -20.54
C PHE A 14 69.11 67.51 -19.34
N ILE A 15 68.07 68.06 -18.67
CA ILE A 15 67.42 67.41 -17.51
C ILE A 15 65.91 67.18 -17.75
N LYS A 16 65.55 66.72 -18.97
CA LYS A 16 64.20 66.27 -19.32
C LYS A 16 64.18 65.05 -20.26
N PHE A 17 64.78 63.94 -19.84
CA PHE A 17 64.50 62.63 -20.45
C PHE A 17 64.64 61.44 -19.48
N ILE A 18 64.15 61.59 -18.25
CA ILE A 18 63.66 60.42 -17.50
C ILE A 18 62.22 60.18 -17.98
N LEU A 19 61.99 59.05 -18.64
CA LEU A 19 60.66 58.63 -19.04
C LEU A 19 59.86 58.27 -17.78
N ALA A 20 58.83 59.05 -17.47
CA ALA A 20 57.84 58.65 -16.48
C ALA A 20 57.10 57.40 -17.00
N GLN A 21 57.28 56.28 -16.31
CA GLN A 21 56.48 55.08 -16.54
C GLN A 21 55.11 55.26 -15.87
N ASP A 22 54.03 54.97 -16.60
CA ASP A 22 52.68 55.01 -16.04
C ASP A 22 52.46 53.79 -15.12
N ILE A 23 52.12 54.03 -13.86
CA ILE A 23 51.83 52.95 -12.89
C ILE A 23 50.43 52.38 -13.17
N VAL A 24 50.35 51.06 -13.35
CA VAL A 24 49.11 50.34 -13.66
C VAL A 24 48.53 49.75 -12.37
N LYS A 25 47.38 50.26 -11.91
CA LYS A 25 46.67 49.71 -10.76
C LYS A 25 45.71 48.60 -11.19
N MET A 26 45.85 47.43 -10.55
CA MET A 26 44.99 46.26 -10.74
C MET A 26 44.16 46.04 -9.47
N MET A 27 42.84 46.17 -9.58
CA MET A 27 41.91 45.83 -8.49
C MET A 27 41.59 44.34 -8.51
N VAL A 28 41.61 43.71 -7.34
CA VAL A 28 41.15 42.33 -7.15
C VAL A 28 40.01 42.35 -6.13
N VAL A 29 38.84 41.87 -6.55
CA VAL A 29 37.62 41.84 -5.73
C VAL A 29 37.37 40.39 -5.32
N MET A 30 37.35 40.12 -4.02
CA MET A 30 37.11 38.79 -3.45
C MET A 30 36.13 38.87 -2.28
N GLU A 31 35.44 37.76 -2.01
CA GLU A 31 34.63 37.63 -0.80
C GLU A 31 35.56 37.66 0.43
N SER A 32 35.15 38.35 1.49
CA SER A 32 35.88 38.51 2.76
C SER A 32 36.22 37.20 3.47
N THR A 33 35.56 36.10 3.09
CA THR A 33 35.83 34.74 3.54
C THR A 33 37.06 34.12 2.85
N ASP A 34 37.31 34.39 1.57
CA ASP A 34 38.42 33.78 0.79
C ASP A 34 39.71 34.61 0.83
N ARG A 35 40.28 34.72 2.03
CA ARG A 35 41.63 35.28 2.22
C ARG A 35 42.75 34.39 1.69
N HIS A 36 42.49 33.12 1.35
CA HIS A 36 43.49 32.22 0.78
C HIS A 36 43.80 32.61 -0.68
N GLY A 37 42.77 32.85 -1.49
CA GLY A 37 42.91 33.35 -2.85
C GLY A 37 43.70 34.65 -2.95
N ILE A 38 43.38 35.65 -2.11
CA ILE A 38 44.10 36.95 -2.06
C ILE A 38 45.61 36.73 -1.83
N ASN A 39 45.98 35.89 -0.87
CA ASN A 39 47.39 35.62 -0.55
C ASN A 39 48.15 34.96 -1.73
N ILE A 40 47.49 34.08 -2.50
CA ILE A 40 48.10 33.49 -3.70
C ILE A 40 48.35 34.57 -4.76
N VAL A 41 47.38 35.45 -5.02
CA VAL A 41 47.54 36.56 -5.99
C VAL A 41 48.66 37.51 -5.54
N LYS A 42 48.68 37.89 -4.27
CA LYS A 42 49.67 38.79 -3.65
C LYS A 42 51.11 38.27 -3.78
N ASN A 43 51.30 36.95 -3.63
CA ASN A 43 52.59 36.29 -3.80
C ASN A 43 52.96 36.09 -5.28
N THR A 44 52.01 35.74 -6.14
CA THR A 44 52.28 35.40 -7.55
C THR A 44 52.52 36.64 -8.42
N LEU A 45 51.80 37.74 -8.20
CA LEU A 45 51.83 38.91 -9.08
C LEU A 45 53.26 39.50 -9.25
N PRO A 46 54.08 39.68 -8.19
CA PRO A 46 55.46 40.15 -8.34
C PRO A 46 56.38 39.17 -9.08
N GLU A 47 56.10 37.87 -9.04
CA GLU A 47 56.86 36.85 -9.77
C GLU A 47 56.48 36.85 -11.25
N ALA A 48 55.19 36.95 -11.56
CA ALA A 48 54.67 37.07 -12.93
C ALA A 48 55.20 38.32 -13.65
N VAL A 49 55.23 39.48 -12.98
CA VAL A 49 55.80 40.73 -13.55
C VAL A 49 57.30 40.59 -13.84
N LYS A 50 58.07 39.95 -12.93
CA LYS A 50 59.49 39.64 -13.19
C LYS A 50 59.64 38.71 -14.41
N ALA A 51 58.86 37.63 -14.48
CA ALA A 51 58.92 36.64 -15.56
C ALA A 51 58.53 37.21 -16.95
N ALA A 52 57.65 38.21 -17.01
CA ALA A 52 57.20 38.82 -18.27
C ALA A 52 58.20 39.86 -18.86
N GLY A 53 59.31 40.13 -18.17
CA GLY A 53 60.34 41.09 -18.60
C GLY A 53 60.58 42.27 -17.65
N GLY A 54 60.09 42.18 -16.40
CA GLY A 54 60.40 43.13 -15.34
C GLY A 54 59.70 44.50 -15.45
N THR A 55 60.01 45.35 -14.48
CA THR A 55 59.43 46.69 -14.31
C THR A 55 59.81 47.68 -15.42
N GLU A 56 60.70 47.31 -16.35
CA GLU A 56 61.02 48.10 -17.54
C GLU A 56 59.82 48.22 -18.50
N LYS A 57 58.92 47.23 -18.53
CA LYS A 57 57.77 47.19 -19.47
C LYS A 57 56.46 47.67 -18.87
N ILE A 58 56.13 47.22 -17.65
CA ILE A 58 54.97 47.63 -16.85
C ILE A 58 55.35 47.48 -15.36
N ASP A 59 54.94 48.43 -14.53
CA ASP A 59 54.82 48.23 -13.08
C ASP A 59 53.34 48.10 -12.69
N ILE A 60 53.00 47.09 -11.87
CA ILE A 60 51.62 46.74 -11.50
C ILE A 60 51.44 46.80 -9.99
N GLN A 61 50.62 47.74 -9.53
CA GLN A 61 50.22 47.86 -8.13
C GLN A 61 48.90 47.13 -7.87
N LEU A 62 48.88 46.21 -6.90
CA LEU A 62 47.68 45.51 -6.45
C LEU A 62 46.83 46.42 -5.53
N VAL A 63 45.52 46.44 -5.77
CA VAL A 63 44.50 47.03 -4.88
C VAL A 63 43.53 45.92 -4.48
N GLU A 64 43.54 45.55 -3.19
CA GLU A 64 42.72 44.46 -2.64
C GLU A 64 41.39 45.00 -2.08
N VAL A 65 40.26 44.42 -2.51
CA VAL A 65 38.91 44.81 -2.06
C VAL A 65 38.16 43.58 -1.52
N GLU A 66 38.07 43.49 -0.19
CA GLU A 66 37.22 42.50 0.48
C GLU A 66 35.75 42.92 0.42
N LEU A 67 34.91 42.03 -0.13
CA LEU A 67 33.47 42.16 -0.24
C LEU A 67 32.75 41.36 0.86
N ASP A 68 31.68 41.93 1.39
CA ASP A 68 30.69 41.22 2.20
C ASP A 68 29.30 41.36 1.55
N ARG A 69 28.67 40.23 1.22
CA ARG A 69 27.31 40.17 0.66
C ARG A 69 26.23 40.54 1.67
N ASN A 70 26.51 40.46 2.98
CA ASN A 70 25.58 40.89 4.02
C ASN A 70 25.56 42.43 4.14
N ASN A 71 26.70 43.09 3.93
CA ASN A 71 26.82 44.56 3.95
C ASN A 71 27.15 45.13 2.56
N VAL A 72 26.18 44.99 1.63
CA VAL A 72 26.22 45.53 0.26
C VAL A 72 26.63 47.01 0.19
N THR A 73 26.17 47.84 1.13
CA THR A 73 26.42 49.29 1.11
C THR A 73 27.88 49.62 1.42
N GLU A 74 28.49 48.97 2.42
CA GLU A 74 29.91 49.16 2.72
C GLU A 74 30.80 48.56 1.62
N SER A 75 30.46 47.36 1.13
CA SER A 75 31.13 46.73 -0.01
C SER A 75 31.16 47.64 -1.24
N LYS A 76 30.01 48.28 -1.57
CA LYS A 76 29.95 49.27 -2.66
C LYS A 76 30.85 50.47 -2.37
N LYS A 77 30.86 51.00 -1.15
CA LYS A 77 31.72 52.13 -0.76
C LYS A 77 33.22 51.81 -0.94
N ARG A 78 33.69 50.64 -0.50
CA ARG A 78 35.08 50.19 -0.68
C ARG A 78 35.49 50.13 -2.17
N VAL A 79 34.60 49.60 -3.03
CA VAL A 79 34.79 49.60 -4.50
C VAL A 79 34.88 51.03 -5.05
N CYS A 80 34.02 51.95 -4.61
CA CYS A 80 34.06 53.34 -5.05
C CYS A 80 35.34 54.07 -4.62
N GLU A 81 35.86 53.78 -3.43
CA GLU A 81 37.12 54.33 -2.93
C GLU A 81 38.30 53.83 -3.77
N ALA A 82 38.34 52.54 -4.11
CA ALA A 82 39.35 51.98 -5.03
C ALA A 82 39.28 52.58 -6.44
N LEU A 83 38.08 52.81 -6.99
CA LEU A 83 37.88 53.42 -8.32
C LEU A 83 38.31 54.89 -8.38
N ALA A 84 38.05 55.68 -7.33
CA ALA A 84 38.51 57.06 -7.23
C ALA A 84 40.04 57.18 -7.19
N ASP A 85 40.71 56.13 -6.72
CA ASP A 85 42.17 56.02 -6.61
C ASP A 85 42.85 55.67 -7.96
N GLY A 86 42.05 55.30 -8.96
CA GLY A 86 42.46 54.99 -10.35
C GLY A 86 42.73 53.50 -10.56
N ILE A 87 42.06 52.86 -11.52
CA ILE A 87 42.21 51.43 -11.84
C ILE A 87 42.32 51.26 -13.36
N ALA A 88 43.14 50.32 -13.83
CA ALA A 88 43.22 49.94 -15.24
C ALA A 88 42.55 48.57 -15.53
N VAL A 89 42.64 47.63 -14.58
CA VAL A 89 42.12 46.26 -14.69
C VAL A 89 41.46 45.87 -13.38
N THR A 90 40.29 45.24 -13.47
CA THR A 90 39.59 44.59 -12.36
C THR A 90 39.53 43.09 -12.58
N LEU A 91 40.00 42.30 -11.62
CA LEU A 91 39.80 40.87 -11.55
C LEU A 91 38.77 40.55 -10.45
N ASP A 92 37.57 40.18 -10.86
CA ASP A 92 36.46 39.72 -10.01
C ASP A 92 36.61 38.20 -9.78
N MET A 93 36.87 37.80 -8.53
CA MET A 93 36.95 36.40 -8.11
C MET A 93 35.83 36.05 -7.11
N THR A 94 34.76 36.86 -7.08
CA THR A 94 33.60 36.62 -6.22
C THR A 94 32.77 35.44 -6.72
N HIS A 95 32.11 34.72 -5.81
CA HIS A 95 31.58 33.36 -6.06
C HIS A 95 30.68 33.23 -7.30
N THR A 96 29.85 34.23 -7.58
CA THR A 96 28.98 34.30 -8.76
C THR A 96 29.28 35.50 -9.66
N GLY A 97 30.43 36.16 -9.47
CA GLY A 97 30.58 37.58 -9.78
C GLY A 97 29.70 38.46 -8.90
N TRP A 98 29.86 39.78 -9.04
CA TRP A 98 28.91 40.76 -8.53
C TRP A 98 28.59 41.80 -9.62
N ASP A 99 27.37 41.78 -10.13
CA ASP A 99 27.01 42.56 -11.32
C ASP A 99 27.10 44.07 -11.06
N ASN A 100 26.86 44.54 -9.83
CA ASN A 100 27.15 45.94 -9.45
C ASN A 100 28.62 46.34 -9.70
N VAL A 101 29.58 45.46 -9.44
CA VAL A 101 31.00 45.72 -9.75
C VAL A 101 31.22 45.68 -11.27
N ARG A 102 30.64 44.70 -11.98
CA ARG A 102 30.73 44.65 -13.45
C ARG A 102 30.24 45.94 -14.09
N ASP A 103 29.02 46.37 -13.75
CA ASP A 103 28.36 47.51 -14.37
C ASP A 103 29.09 48.82 -14.05
N ILE A 104 29.55 49.00 -12.81
CA ILE A 104 30.36 50.19 -12.44
C ILE A 104 31.71 50.18 -13.18
N VAL A 105 32.40 49.04 -13.26
CA VAL A 105 33.72 48.94 -13.93
C VAL A 105 33.59 49.15 -15.45
N VAL A 106 32.58 48.55 -16.09
CA VAL A 106 32.30 48.69 -17.52
C VAL A 106 31.86 50.11 -17.89
N ASN A 107 30.99 50.74 -17.10
CA ASN A 107 30.55 52.14 -17.32
C ASN A 107 31.68 53.19 -17.17
N ASN A 108 32.84 52.80 -16.64
CA ASN A 108 34.03 53.65 -16.54
C ASN A 108 35.15 53.23 -17.52
N SER A 109 34.85 52.40 -18.53
CA SER A 109 35.81 51.85 -19.51
C SER A 109 37.01 51.08 -18.90
N ILE A 110 36.86 50.56 -17.68
CA ILE A 110 37.91 49.77 -17.03
C ILE A 110 37.79 48.31 -17.48
N ILE A 111 38.92 47.62 -17.65
CA ILE A 111 38.93 46.22 -18.09
C ILE A 111 38.37 45.34 -16.96
N TYR A 112 37.12 44.88 -17.09
CA TYR A 112 36.53 43.85 -16.22
C TYR A 112 36.89 42.45 -16.72
N LEU A 113 37.48 41.63 -15.85
CA LEU A 113 37.72 40.21 -16.02
C LEU A 113 37.17 39.46 -14.81
N ARG A 114 36.52 38.33 -15.02
CA ARG A 114 36.04 37.44 -13.94
C ARG A 114 36.76 36.09 -13.97
N SER A 115 36.93 35.49 -12.80
CA SER A 115 37.40 34.13 -12.59
C SER A 115 36.44 33.40 -11.64
N ASP A 116 36.10 32.16 -11.95
CA ASP A 116 35.16 31.37 -11.14
C ASP A 116 35.85 30.62 -9.99
N GLY A 117 35.12 30.44 -8.88
CA GLY A 117 35.64 29.91 -7.63
C GLY A 117 35.90 28.39 -7.60
N ARG A 118 36.72 27.99 -6.62
CA ARG A 118 37.28 26.65 -6.38
C ARG A 118 36.37 25.43 -6.64
N ILE A 119 35.11 25.48 -6.21
CA ILE A 119 34.19 24.34 -6.21
C ILE A 119 33.22 24.33 -7.40
N ILE A 120 33.14 25.41 -8.18
CA ILE A 120 32.05 25.63 -9.14
C ILE A 120 31.98 24.54 -10.22
N PRO A 121 33.08 24.10 -10.87
CA PRO A 121 33.02 23.06 -11.90
C PRO A 121 32.62 21.68 -11.35
N PHE A 122 32.99 21.36 -10.10
CA PHE A 122 32.53 20.14 -9.43
C PHE A 122 31.01 20.16 -9.20
N THR A 123 30.49 21.32 -8.80
CA THR A 123 29.06 21.52 -8.54
C THR A 123 28.26 21.44 -9.84
N GLN A 124 28.77 22.02 -10.93
CA GLN A 124 28.21 21.90 -12.28
C GLN A 124 28.15 20.45 -12.74
N ALA A 125 29.25 19.69 -12.63
CA ALA A 125 29.30 18.29 -13.02
C ALA A 125 28.26 17.41 -12.29
N THR A 126 28.06 17.66 -10.99
CA THR A 126 27.04 16.95 -10.20
C THR A 126 25.61 17.33 -10.56
N ASP A 127 25.35 18.62 -10.81
CA ASP A 127 24.02 19.12 -11.20
C ASP A 127 23.62 18.58 -12.58
N ASP A 128 24.55 18.56 -13.55
CA ASP A 128 24.34 17.95 -14.87
C ASP A 128 24.09 16.44 -14.80
N LEU A 129 24.82 15.69 -13.95
CA LEU A 129 24.52 14.26 -13.76
C LEU A 129 23.13 14.06 -13.13
N LEU A 130 22.74 14.87 -12.15
CA LEU A 130 21.44 14.75 -11.49
C LEU A 130 20.29 15.14 -12.43
N LYS A 131 20.45 16.21 -13.23
CA LYS A 131 19.56 16.56 -14.34
C LYS A 131 19.45 15.40 -15.34
N LYS A 132 20.56 14.76 -15.72
CA LYS A 132 20.57 13.61 -16.64
C LYS A 132 19.96 12.33 -16.03
N LYS A 133 20.10 12.12 -14.72
CA LYS A 133 19.45 11.06 -13.94
C LYS A 133 17.96 11.34 -13.67
N ASN A 134 17.42 12.51 -14.03
CA ASN A 134 16.07 12.96 -13.67
C ASN A 134 15.81 12.87 -12.15
N ALA A 135 16.77 13.32 -11.35
CA ALA A 135 16.60 13.48 -9.91
C ALA A 135 15.62 14.64 -9.61
N THR A 136 15.01 14.62 -8.41
CA THR A 136 14.16 15.70 -7.91
C THR A 136 14.81 16.47 -6.75
N ASP A 137 15.63 15.80 -5.95
CA ASP A 137 16.32 16.38 -4.81
C ASP A 137 17.69 15.74 -4.54
N PHE A 138 18.54 16.44 -3.78
CA PHE A 138 19.82 15.87 -3.32
C PHE A 138 20.35 16.55 -2.05
N ALA A 139 21.16 15.79 -1.31
CA ALA A 139 21.90 16.27 -0.15
C ALA A 139 23.36 16.59 -0.52
N LEU A 140 23.80 17.80 -0.16
CA LEU A 140 25.18 18.27 -0.23
C LEU A 140 25.86 18.12 1.13
N ILE A 141 27.04 17.49 1.15
CA ILE A 141 27.93 17.37 2.31
C ILE A 141 29.30 17.91 1.91
N PHE A 142 29.83 18.88 2.64
CA PHE A 142 31.15 19.46 2.38
C PHE A 142 32.14 19.15 3.51
N GLU A 143 33.44 19.10 3.20
CA GLU A 143 34.50 19.07 4.20
C GLU A 143 34.77 20.44 4.84
N ASN A 144 34.61 21.53 4.07
CA ASN A 144 34.84 22.90 4.52
C ASN A 144 33.59 23.76 4.30
N HIS A 145 33.19 24.54 5.30
CA HIS A 145 32.16 25.58 5.16
C HIS A 145 32.49 26.57 4.01
N MET A 146 33.78 26.81 3.75
CA MET A 146 34.26 27.69 2.67
C MET A 146 33.79 27.29 1.27
N ASP A 147 33.49 26.01 1.03
CA ASP A 147 33.03 25.52 -0.27
C ASP A 147 31.48 25.50 -0.38
N VAL A 148 30.75 25.79 0.72
CA VAL A 148 29.28 25.74 0.80
C VAL A 148 28.63 26.90 0.05
N ASP A 149 28.97 28.14 0.40
CA ASP A 149 28.38 29.35 -0.17
C ASP A 149 28.52 29.45 -1.70
N PRO A 150 29.71 29.23 -2.31
CA PRO A 150 29.83 29.26 -3.78
C PRO A 150 28.99 28.17 -4.47
N ALA A 151 28.90 26.97 -3.90
CA ALA A 151 28.05 25.92 -4.45
C ALA A 151 26.56 26.27 -4.33
N LEU A 152 26.12 26.80 -3.18
CA LEU A 152 24.75 27.23 -2.93
C LEU A 152 24.33 28.35 -3.89
N PHE A 153 25.13 29.41 -4.03
CA PHE A 153 24.79 30.53 -4.91
C PHE A 153 24.71 30.12 -6.39
N TYR A 154 25.58 29.20 -6.86
CA TYR A 154 25.44 28.64 -8.21
C TYR A 154 24.13 27.86 -8.36
N LEU A 155 23.83 26.95 -7.43
CA LEU A 155 22.68 26.06 -7.54
C LEU A 155 21.33 26.77 -7.41
N LEU A 156 21.23 27.81 -6.57
CA LEU A 156 20.04 28.66 -6.48
C LEU A 156 19.73 29.40 -7.79
N GLY A 157 20.75 29.73 -8.59
CA GLY A 157 20.58 30.40 -9.88
C GLY A 157 20.43 29.46 -11.09
N ALA A 158 20.96 28.23 -11.02
CA ALA A 158 21.12 27.35 -12.19
C ALA A 158 20.46 25.95 -12.08
N SER A 159 20.04 25.52 -10.88
CA SER A 159 19.39 24.23 -10.67
C SER A 159 17.89 24.39 -10.39
N ARG A 160 17.14 23.29 -10.58
CA ARG A 160 15.71 23.18 -10.26
C ARG A 160 15.43 22.08 -9.21
N LEU A 161 16.50 21.54 -8.63
CA LEU A 161 16.47 20.42 -7.69
C LEU A 161 16.26 20.95 -6.26
N ARG A 162 15.48 20.24 -5.45
CA ARG A 162 15.37 20.53 -4.01
C ARG A 162 16.70 20.21 -3.33
N LEU A 163 17.19 21.17 -2.54
CA LEU A 163 18.52 21.12 -1.93
C LEU A 163 18.47 20.95 -0.42
N VAL A 164 19.36 20.10 0.09
CA VAL A 164 19.60 19.88 1.52
C VAL A 164 21.10 20.03 1.79
N ILE A 165 21.52 21.13 2.41
CA ILE A 165 22.93 21.38 2.74
C ILE A 165 23.25 20.89 4.15
N ILE A 166 24.40 20.23 4.29
CA ILE A 166 24.92 19.72 5.55
C ILE A 166 26.37 20.21 5.70
N ASP A 167 26.54 21.28 6.48
CA ASP A 167 27.85 21.84 6.87
C ASP A 167 28.67 20.85 7.72
N ASN A 168 28.03 20.18 8.69
CA ASN A 168 28.72 19.31 9.63
C ASN A 168 28.07 17.92 9.71
N PHE A 169 28.73 16.91 9.16
CA PHE A 169 28.19 15.56 9.00
C PHE A 169 28.54 14.63 10.17
N ASN A 170 27.75 14.74 11.25
CA ASN A 170 27.89 13.92 12.47
C ASN A 170 26.67 12.99 12.68
N ASN A 171 26.73 12.14 13.70
CA ASN A 171 25.63 11.22 14.05
C ASN A 171 24.28 11.94 14.33
N ALA A 172 24.31 13.17 14.86
CA ALA A 172 23.10 14.00 14.99
C ALA A 172 22.52 14.44 13.63
N SER A 173 23.37 14.71 12.65
CA SER A 173 22.99 15.06 11.27
C SER A 173 22.42 13.83 10.55
N ILE A 174 23.00 12.65 10.78
CA ILE A 174 22.45 11.35 10.33
C ILE A 174 21.06 11.10 10.92
N HIS A 175 20.83 11.41 12.20
CA HIS A 175 19.51 11.29 12.81
C HIS A 175 18.48 12.17 12.09
N LYS A 176 18.81 13.46 11.89
CA LYS A 176 17.96 14.40 11.14
C LYS A 176 17.68 13.94 9.70
N LEU A 177 18.66 13.35 9.01
CA LEU A 177 18.46 12.80 7.65
C LEU A 177 17.56 11.56 7.64
N ARG A 178 17.68 10.68 8.63
CA ARG A 178 16.75 9.54 8.81
C ARG A 178 15.33 10.03 9.08
N GLU A 179 15.17 11.05 9.91
CA GLU A 179 13.89 11.66 10.26
C GLU A 179 13.26 12.46 9.12
N MET A 180 14.05 13.16 8.30
CA MET A 180 13.58 13.99 7.19
C MET A 180 12.65 13.24 6.22
N LYS A 181 11.54 13.87 5.83
CA LYS A 181 10.58 13.35 4.86
C LYS A 181 10.30 14.41 3.77
N PRO A 182 10.16 14.00 2.49
CA PRO A 182 10.80 12.81 1.93
C PRO A 182 12.33 12.87 2.14
N GLN A 183 12.98 11.71 2.21
CA GLN A 183 14.44 11.61 2.34
C GLN A 183 15.11 11.97 0.99
N PRO A 184 16.28 12.63 1.00
CA PRO A 184 17.04 12.91 -0.21
C PRO A 184 17.29 11.66 -1.06
N SER A 185 16.95 11.75 -2.35
CA SER A 185 17.11 10.65 -3.32
C SER A 185 18.57 10.39 -3.70
N HIS A 186 19.43 11.41 -3.62
CA HIS A 186 20.85 11.34 -3.91
C HIS A 186 21.67 12.07 -2.83
N TYR A 187 22.91 11.61 -2.63
CA TYR A 187 23.87 12.23 -1.69
C TYR A 187 25.18 12.52 -2.42
N MET A 188 25.72 13.71 -2.20
CA MET A 188 26.98 14.20 -2.76
C MET A 188 27.91 14.61 -1.61
N ILE A 189 29.08 13.97 -1.48
CA ILE A 189 30.14 14.41 -0.57
C ILE A 189 31.24 15.10 -1.39
N TYR A 190 31.65 16.32 -0.99
CA TYR A 190 32.79 17.06 -1.58
C TYR A 190 33.91 17.15 -0.55
N SER A 191 35.04 16.51 -0.83
CA SER A 191 36.14 16.40 0.14
C SER A 191 37.47 16.10 -0.56
N SER A 192 38.58 16.29 0.16
CA SER A 192 39.85 15.62 -0.08
C SER A 192 39.72 14.11 0.16
N THR A 193 40.63 13.29 -0.38
CA THR A 193 40.67 11.85 -0.13
C THR A 193 40.76 11.53 1.36
N LYS A 194 41.50 12.34 2.13
CA LYS A 194 41.70 12.20 3.59
C LYS A 194 40.41 12.53 4.38
N GLY A 195 39.66 13.56 3.98
CA GLY A 195 38.37 13.89 4.59
C GLY A 195 37.24 12.93 4.18
N MET A 196 37.28 12.46 2.93
CA MET A 196 36.29 11.55 2.35
C MET A 196 36.17 10.25 3.14
N GLU A 197 37.29 9.67 3.60
CA GLU A 197 37.28 8.46 4.43
C GLU A 197 36.50 8.67 5.73
N LYS A 198 36.74 9.77 6.44
CA LYS A 198 36.04 10.12 7.69
C LYS A 198 34.54 10.35 7.46
N LEU A 199 34.19 11.13 6.43
CA LEU A 199 32.80 11.46 6.11
C LEU A 199 32.02 10.22 5.65
N PHE A 200 32.61 9.41 4.77
CA PHE A 200 31.96 8.22 4.24
C PHE A 200 31.88 7.07 5.26
N GLN A 201 32.90 6.86 6.09
CA GLN A 201 32.82 5.93 7.23
C GLN A 201 31.70 6.32 8.20
N THR A 202 31.49 7.63 8.40
CA THR A 202 30.38 8.16 9.22
C THR A 202 29.02 7.84 8.58
N ALA A 203 28.89 7.88 7.25
CA ALA A 203 27.66 7.51 6.54
C ALA A 203 27.35 5.99 6.58
N LEU A 204 28.41 5.15 6.54
CA LEU A 204 28.32 3.69 6.71
C LEU A 204 27.89 3.32 8.14
N ALA A 205 28.55 3.86 9.16
CA ALA A 205 28.14 3.70 10.57
C ALA A 205 26.72 4.25 10.82
N GLY A 206 26.35 5.31 10.09
CA GLY A 206 25.01 5.88 10.03
C GLY A 206 23.96 5.04 9.29
N ASN A 207 24.31 3.90 8.68
CA ASN A 207 23.45 3.04 7.86
C ASN A 207 22.55 3.87 6.90
N LEU A 208 23.18 4.77 6.16
CA LEU A 208 22.56 5.56 5.08
C LEU A 208 22.90 5.02 3.68
N VAL A 209 23.94 4.18 3.56
CA VAL A 209 24.35 3.53 2.31
C VAL A 209 23.59 2.21 2.17
N LYS A 210 22.35 2.28 1.67
CA LYS A 210 21.40 1.15 1.58
C LYS A 210 21.01 0.72 0.16
N ARG A 211 21.41 1.50 -0.85
CA ARG A 211 20.99 1.33 -2.25
C ARG A 211 22.08 1.87 -3.17
N SER A 212 22.34 1.14 -4.24
CA SER A 212 23.34 1.45 -5.26
C SER A 212 23.00 2.72 -6.06
N GLY A 213 24.01 3.47 -6.50
CA GLY A 213 23.89 4.64 -7.40
C GLY A 213 23.37 5.94 -6.77
N ILE A 214 23.00 5.92 -5.48
CA ILE A 214 22.50 7.07 -4.70
C ILE A 214 23.64 7.97 -4.22
N TRP A 215 24.67 7.36 -3.64
CA TRP A 215 25.84 8.04 -3.13
C TRP A 215 26.82 8.31 -4.28
N ASN A 216 27.31 9.55 -4.35
CA ASN A 216 28.38 9.92 -5.25
C ASN A 216 29.42 10.74 -4.47
N LEU A 217 30.70 10.41 -4.65
CA LEU A 217 31.83 10.97 -3.92
C LEU A 217 32.63 11.86 -4.86
N VAL A 218 32.78 13.12 -4.50
CA VAL A 218 33.42 14.16 -5.30
C VAL A 218 34.77 14.49 -4.69
N PHE A 219 35.82 13.98 -5.31
CA PHE A 219 37.20 14.16 -4.86
C PHE A 219 37.73 15.48 -5.40
N THR A 220 38.10 16.38 -4.48
CA THR A 220 38.67 17.70 -4.77
C THR A 220 40.19 17.67 -4.94
N ASP A 221 40.82 16.52 -4.71
CA ASP A 221 42.23 16.22 -4.91
C ASP A 221 42.44 15.10 -5.95
N MET A 222 43.71 14.88 -6.33
CA MET A 222 44.08 13.92 -7.37
C MET A 222 44.34 12.50 -6.82
N ASP A 223 44.38 12.31 -5.49
CA ASP A 223 44.82 11.07 -4.83
C ASP A 223 43.72 10.02 -4.64
N TYR A 224 42.53 10.23 -5.23
CA TYR A 224 41.32 9.42 -5.01
C TYR A 224 41.51 7.89 -5.15
N LYS A 225 42.51 7.45 -5.94
CA LYS A 225 42.86 6.02 -6.12
C LYS A 225 43.46 5.35 -4.89
N ASN A 226 43.88 6.11 -3.88
CA ASN A 226 44.36 5.59 -2.59
C ASN A 226 43.24 5.38 -1.56
N PHE A 227 42.01 5.83 -1.83
CA PHE A 227 40.85 5.69 -0.97
C PHE A 227 40.62 4.22 -0.55
N ARG A 228 40.40 4.01 0.76
CA ARG A 228 40.23 2.70 1.42
C ARG A 228 39.34 1.70 0.69
N TYR A 229 38.25 2.15 0.08
CA TYR A 229 37.26 1.27 -0.59
C TYR A 229 37.56 0.99 -2.08
N ILE A 230 38.62 1.58 -2.64
CA ILE A 230 39.18 1.23 -3.96
C ILE A 230 40.38 0.29 -3.80
N LYS A 231 41.25 0.56 -2.82
CA LYS A 231 42.59 -0.06 -2.71
C LYS A 231 42.74 -1.02 -1.52
N GLY A 232 41.81 -0.98 -0.56
CA GLY A 232 41.83 -1.80 0.65
C GLY A 232 41.00 -3.08 0.55
N PRO A 233 40.96 -3.89 1.63
CA PRO A 233 40.25 -5.16 1.67
C PRO A 233 38.73 -5.05 1.93
N GLU A 234 38.22 -3.85 2.17
CA GLU A 234 36.80 -3.62 2.50
C GLU A 234 35.97 -3.41 1.23
N VAL A 235 35.27 -4.46 0.83
CA VAL A 235 34.42 -4.47 -0.37
C VAL A 235 33.04 -3.90 -0.05
N LEU A 236 32.56 -2.97 -0.88
CA LEU A 236 31.24 -2.39 -0.77
C LEU A 236 30.19 -3.21 -1.54
N GLU A 237 29.13 -3.59 -0.84
CA GLU A 237 27.93 -4.27 -1.36
C GLU A 237 27.13 -3.40 -2.36
N HIS A 238 27.17 -2.08 -2.16
CA HIS A 238 26.41 -1.10 -2.93
C HIS A 238 27.33 -0.28 -3.83
N SER A 239 26.92 -0.04 -5.08
CA SER A 239 27.74 0.73 -6.03
C SER A 239 27.62 2.24 -5.82
N ILE A 240 28.73 2.96 -6.05
CA ILE A 240 28.90 4.36 -5.68
C ILE A 240 29.50 5.14 -6.86
N GLY A 241 28.93 6.31 -7.17
CA GLY A 241 29.51 7.20 -8.17
C GLY A 241 30.78 7.87 -7.64
N ILE A 242 31.81 7.98 -8.45
CA ILE A 242 33.05 8.68 -8.11
C ILE A 242 33.31 9.74 -9.17
N PHE A 243 33.40 10.98 -8.72
CA PHE A 243 33.78 12.13 -9.54
C PHE A 243 35.22 12.50 -9.20
N SER A 244 36.09 12.51 -10.22
CA SER A 244 37.47 12.98 -10.12
C SER A 244 37.83 13.87 -11.31
N MET A 245 38.79 14.78 -11.13
CA MET A 245 39.31 15.56 -12.25
C MET A 245 40.29 14.72 -13.08
N ASN A 246 40.19 14.84 -14.41
CA ASN A 246 41.04 14.11 -15.34
C ASN A 246 42.52 14.54 -15.17
N VAL A 247 43.44 13.58 -15.06
CA VAL A 247 44.89 13.79 -14.82
C VAL A 247 45.53 14.76 -15.82
N SER A 248 45.00 14.82 -17.05
CA SER A 248 45.42 15.78 -18.09
C SER A 248 45.35 17.26 -17.67
N ILE A 249 44.55 17.61 -16.66
CA ILE A 249 44.39 18.99 -16.17
C ILE A 249 45.57 19.39 -15.30
N CYS A 250 46.00 18.52 -14.39
CA CYS A 250 47.17 18.76 -13.56
C CYS A 250 48.43 18.96 -14.44
N CYS A 251 48.65 18.13 -15.47
CA CYS A 251 49.78 18.32 -16.38
C CYS A 251 49.66 19.62 -17.22
N ARG A 252 48.45 19.98 -17.67
CA ARG A 252 48.16 21.27 -18.30
C ARG A 252 48.48 22.46 -17.38
N LEU A 253 48.11 22.41 -16.10
CA LEU A 253 48.41 23.44 -15.10
C LEU A 253 49.92 23.54 -14.79
N ILE A 254 50.62 22.41 -14.70
CA ILE A 254 52.08 22.31 -14.48
C ILE A 254 52.88 22.67 -15.77
N LYS A 255 52.21 22.93 -16.90
CA LYS A 255 52.80 23.21 -18.22
C LYS A 255 53.72 22.09 -18.74
N LYS A 256 53.43 20.83 -18.39
CA LYS A 256 54.14 19.64 -18.90
C LYS A 256 53.20 18.80 -19.76
N LEU A 257 53.67 18.35 -20.92
CA LEU A 257 52.83 17.56 -21.85
C LEU A 257 52.61 16.12 -21.35
N THR A 258 53.59 15.57 -20.64
CA THR A 258 53.50 14.32 -19.87
C THR A 258 54.02 14.57 -18.46
N CYS A 259 53.29 14.13 -17.44
CA CYS A 259 53.68 14.29 -16.05
C CYS A 259 53.02 13.23 -15.16
N ASP A 260 53.70 12.84 -14.08
CA ASP A 260 53.05 12.23 -12.94
C ASP A 260 52.61 13.34 -11.98
N CYS A 261 51.34 13.32 -11.59
CA CYS A 261 50.76 14.32 -10.71
C CYS A 261 51.07 14.01 -9.24
N PRO A 262 51.57 14.99 -8.45
CA PRO A 262 51.70 14.81 -7.00
C PRO A 262 50.33 14.52 -6.36
N PRO A 263 50.26 13.68 -5.30
CA PRO A 263 48.99 13.33 -4.67
C PRO A 263 48.33 14.54 -3.98
N ASP A 264 49.09 15.31 -3.19
CA ASP A 264 48.66 16.57 -2.54
C ASP A 264 48.66 17.78 -3.52
N PHE A 265 48.37 17.57 -4.82
CA PHE A 265 48.32 18.65 -5.82
C PHE A 265 47.07 19.52 -5.68
N LYS A 266 47.26 20.78 -5.28
CA LYS A 266 46.20 21.78 -5.15
C LYS A 266 45.85 22.45 -6.47
N ILE A 267 44.78 21.95 -7.09
CA ILE A 267 44.26 22.40 -8.39
C ILE A 267 43.99 23.92 -8.44
N PHE A 268 43.33 24.46 -7.41
CA PHE A 268 42.94 25.88 -7.37
C PHE A 268 44.14 26.82 -7.18
N ASP A 269 45.07 26.50 -6.28
CA ASP A 269 46.30 27.28 -6.06
C ASP A 269 47.10 27.41 -7.38
N SER A 270 47.26 26.31 -8.13
CA SER A 270 47.91 26.32 -9.44
C SER A 270 47.10 26.99 -10.56
N TYR A 271 45.76 26.97 -10.50
CA TYR A 271 44.90 27.71 -11.42
C TYR A 271 45.06 29.23 -11.26
N ILE A 272 45.00 29.76 -10.03
CA ILE A 272 45.24 31.19 -9.77
C ILE A 272 46.64 31.58 -10.24
N GLN A 273 47.65 30.76 -9.93
CA GLN A 273 49.02 31.00 -10.40
C GLN A 273 49.11 31.09 -11.93
N LEU A 274 48.46 30.18 -12.66
CA LEU A 274 48.46 30.20 -14.12
C LEU A 274 47.69 31.41 -14.68
N LEU A 275 46.53 31.73 -14.09
CA LEU A 275 45.68 32.86 -14.47
C LEU A 275 46.41 34.19 -14.34
N ILE A 276 47.02 34.48 -13.19
CA ILE A 276 47.79 35.72 -12.98
C ILE A 276 48.99 35.80 -13.95
N ASN A 277 49.69 34.68 -14.17
CA ASN A 277 50.76 34.63 -15.17
C ASN A 277 50.28 34.94 -16.61
N GLN A 278 49.11 34.44 -17.02
CA GLN A 278 48.57 34.75 -18.35
C GLN A 278 48.07 36.20 -18.44
N LEU A 279 47.40 36.69 -17.40
CA LEU A 279 46.89 38.06 -17.34
C LEU A 279 48.03 39.08 -17.45
N VAL A 280 49.11 38.92 -16.68
CA VAL A 280 50.30 39.79 -16.78
C VAL A 280 50.94 39.71 -18.17
N ALA A 281 51.04 38.52 -18.78
CA ALA A 281 51.55 38.38 -20.14
C ALA A 281 50.67 39.11 -21.18
N THR A 282 49.35 39.04 -21.07
CA THR A 282 48.40 39.79 -21.92
C THR A 282 48.56 41.31 -21.74
N LEU A 283 48.69 41.81 -20.51
CA LEU A 283 48.86 43.24 -20.25
C LEU A 283 50.20 43.75 -20.82
N VAL A 284 51.28 42.99 -20.64
CA VAL A 284 52.61 43.30 -21.21
C VAL A 284 52.59 43.27 -22.74
N GLN A 285 51.82 42.37 -23.38
CA GLN A 285 51.63 42.40 -24.83
C GLN A 285 50.99 43.74 -25.25
N ILE A 286 49.86 44.12 -24.66
CA ILE A 286 49.10 45.32 -25.07
C ILE A 286 49.96 46.59 -24.89
N ASN A 287 50.70 46.73 -23.79
CA ASN A 287 51.54 47.91 -23.56
C ASN A 287 52.80 47.94 -24.45
N SER A 288 53.10 46.86 -25.19
CA SER A 288 54.19 46.80 -26.17
C SER A 288 53.74 47.11 -27.61
N GLU A 289 52.43 47.14 -27.88
CA GLU A 289 51.88 47.44 -29.20
C GLU A 289 51.79 48.97 -29.45
N PRO A 290 52.22 49.48 -30.62
CA PRO A 290 52.18 50.91 -30.91
C PRO A 290 50.75 51.39 -31.17
N GLY A 291 50.16 52.13 -30.24
CA GLY A 291 48.89 52.84 -30.45
C GLY A 291 48.24 53.38 -29.17
N ALA A 292 48.29 52.61 -28.07
CA ALA A 292 47.79 53.05 -26.76
C ALA A 292 48.53 52.34 -25.63
N LYS A 293 49.05 53.11 -24.66
CA LYS A 293 49.59 52.54 -23.40
C LYS A 293 48.47 52.31 -22.39
N LEU A 294 48.61 51.28 -21.56
CA LEU A 294 47.72 51.12 -20.41
C LEU A 294 47.93 52.26 -19.41
N LYS A 295 46.83 52.83 -18.91
CA LYS A 295 46.83 53.86 -17.86
C LYS A 295 45.70 53.57 -16.87
N SER A 296 45.91 53.96 -15.61
CA SER A 296 44.91 53.81 -14.54
C SER A 296 43.85 54.91 -14.65
N ILE A 297 42.59 54.53 -14.91
CA ILE A 297 41.45 55.45 -15.09
C ILE A 297 40.78 55.69 -13.74
N LYS A 298 40.52 56.95 -13.38
CA LYS A 298 39.74 57.30 -12.18
C LYS A 298 38.25 57.15 -12.48
N GLY A 299 37.61 56.16 -11.88
CA GLY A 299 36.19 55.87 -12.07
C GLY A 299 35.28 56.61 -11.10
N THR A 300 33.99 56.70 -11.45
CA THR A 300 32.92 57.20 -10.59
C THR A 300 31.82 56.16 -10.40
N CYS A 301 31.16 56.16 -9.25
CA CYS A 301 30.16 55.15 -8.88
C CYS A 301 28.71 55.47 -9.32
N SER A 302 28.51 56.52 -10.12
CA SER A 302 27.24 56.82 -10.78
C SER A 302 27.18 56.13 -12.15
N PRO A 303 26.01 55.64 -12.60
CA PRO A 303 25.88 55.04 -13.92
C PRO A 303 25.90 56.11 -15.01
N ASN A 304 27.06 56.31 -15.63
CA ASN A 304 27.18 56.98 -16.92
C ASN A 304 27.12 55.91 -18.02
N TYR A 305 26.05 55.90 -18.82
CA TYR A 305 25.95 54.99 -19.97
C TYR A 305 26.83 55.51 -21.11
N LEU A 306 27.85 54.74 -21.48
CA LEU A 306 28.66 54.96 -22.68
C LEU A 306 28.13 54.08 -23.82
N GLU A 307 27.78 54.69 -24.96
CA GLU A 307 27.22 53.98 -26.11
C GLU A 307 28.26 53.22 -26.96
N GLN A 308 29.56 53.37 -26.66
CA GLN A 308 30.64 52.85 -27.49
C GLN A 308 31.74 52.21 -26.63
N GLU A 309 32.14 50.98 -26.97
CA GLU A 309 33.15 50.20 -26.24
C GLU A 309 34.58 50.62 -26.65
N ASP A 310 35.42 50.94 -25.67
CA ASP A 310 36.77 51.45 -25.91
C ASP A 310 37.70 50.48 -26.66
N GLU A 311 38.52 51.02 -27.56
CA GLU A 311 39.44 50.26 -28.42
C GLU A 311 40.42 49.40 -27.60
N ILE A 312 40.83 49.89 -26.43
CA ILE A 312 41.71 49.19 -25.49
C ILE A 312 41.03 47.92 -24.93
N ILE A 313 39.74 47.96 -24.64
CA ILE A 313 38.96 46.81 -24.16
C ILE A 313 38.86 45.77 -25.28
N GLN A 314 38.62 46.20 -26.52
CA GLN A 314 38.58 45.29 -27.67
C GLN A 314 39.94 44.66 -28.00
N LYS A 315 41.04 45.41 -27.85
CA LYS A 315 42.40 44.88 -27.93
C LYS A 315 42.67 43.87 -26.83
N PHE A 316 42.28 44.17 -25.58
CA PHE A 316 42.39 43.22 -24.46
C PHE A 316 41.62 41.93 -24.72
N LYS A 317 40.35 42.01 -25.15
CA LYS A 317 39.50 40.85 -25.48
C LYS A 317 40.13 39.94 -26.55
N LYS A 318 40.81 40.52 -27.56
CA LYS A 318 41.54 39.75 -28.59
C LYS A 318 42.84 39.14 -28.05
N ALA A 319 43.61 39.91 -27.27
CA ALA A 319 44.89 39.48 -26.71
C ALA A 319 44.72 38.36 -25.66
N ILE A 320 43.76 38.47 -24.73
CA ILE A 320 43.52 37.44 -23.71
C ILE A 320 43.09 36.11 -24.35
N THR A 321 42.19 36.14 -25.34
CA THR A 321 41.79 34.95 -26.13
C THR A 321 43.01 34.27 -26.76
N THR A 322 43.87 35.05 -27.41
CA THR A 322 45.10 34.58 -28.07
C THR A 322 46.11 33.96 -27.09
N VAL A 323 46.08 34.34 -25.81
CA VAL A 323 46.95 33.80 -24.75
C VAL A 323 46.33 32.56 -24.08
N THR A 324 45.01 32.52 -23.88
CA THR A 324 44.33 31.32 -23.35
C THR A 324 44.38 30.15 -24.33
N ASP A 325 44.12 30.41 -25.63
CA ASP A 325 44.11 29.34 -26.65
C ASP A 325 45.46 28.64 -26.79
N LYS A 326 46.57 29.40 -26.66
CA LYS A 326 47.94 28.87 -26.65
C LYS A 326 48.27 27.98 -25.46
N THR A 327 47.55 28.10 -24.34
CA THR A 327 47.89 27.41 -23.09
C THR A 327 47.04 26.17 -22.81
N ILE A 328 45.89 25.97 -23.48
CA ILE A 328 45.04 24.75 -23.46
C ILE A 328 44.41 24.42 -22.08
N ALA A 329 44.96 24.95 -21.00
CA ALA A 329 44.51 24.83 -19.62
C ALA A 329 43.39 25.84 -19.27
N LEU A 330 43.41 27.01 -19.91
CA LEU A 330 42.47 28.12 -19.67
C LEU A 330 41.53 28.31 -20.86
N GLU A 331 40.36 28.87 -20.58
CA GLU A 331 39.32 29.17 -21.56
C GLU A 331 38.70 30.52 -21.24
N TYR A 332 38.62 31.40 -22.24
CA TYR A 332 38.05 32.73 -22.09
C TYR A 332 36.70 32.85 -22.81
N MET A 333 35.70 33.41 -22.12
CA MET A 333 34.37 33.68 -22.65
C MET A 333 34.22 35.18 -22.98
N PRO A 334 34.40 35.61 -24.24
CA PRO A 334 34.46 37.05 -24.59
C PRO A 334 33.13 37.81 -24.41
N LYS A 335 31.99 37.11 -24.28
CA LYS A 335 30.68 37.72 -24.01
C LYS A 335 30.46 38.10 -22.55
N SER A 336 31.00 37.32 -21.62
CA SER A 336 30.81 37.50 -20.16
C SER A 336 32.09 37.97 -19.45
N SER A 337 33.20 38.09 -20.18
CA SER A 337 34.55 38.37 -19.69
C SER A 337 35.03 37.40 -18.59
N ILE A 338 34.62 36.13 -18.64
CA ILE A 338 35.02 35.09 -17.68
C ILE A 338 36.21 34.29 -18.22
N VAL A 339 37.26 34.09 -17.42
CA VAL A 339 38.29 33.06 -17.64
C VAL A 339 38.07 31.91 -16.66
N VAL A 340 37.86 30.70 -17.18
CA VAL A 340 37.85 29.46 -16.39
C VAL A 340 39.04 28.58 -16.74
N TYR A 341 39.35 27.59 -15.91
CA TYR A 341 40.15 26.45 -16.38
C TYR A 341 39.26 25.49 -17.18
N ARG A 342 39.80 24.85 -18.22
CA ARG A 342 39.08 23.86 -19.03
C ARG A 342 38.98 22.54 -18.26
N ALA A 343 38.02 22.50 -17.34
CA ALA A 343 37.67 21.37 -16.51
C ALA A 343 37.14 20.21 -17.37
N THR A 344 37.67 19.01 -17.11
CA THR A 344 37.14 17.73 -17.60
C THR A 344 37.19 16.72 -16.46
N MET A 345 36.08 16.04 -16.19
CA MET A 345 35.94 15.18 -15.01
C MET A 345 35.52 13.77 -15.41
N GLY A 346 36.22 12.78 -14.89
CA GLY A 346 35.82 11.39 -15.00
C GLY A 346 34.72 11.10 -13.98
N ILE A 347 33.61 10.54 -14.46
CA ILE A 347 32.60 9.90 -13.62
C ILE A 347 32.81 8.39 -13.75
N GLU A 348 33.28 7.78 -12.68
CA GLU A 348 33.50 6.34 -12.54
C GLU A 348 32.42 5.76 -11.60
N LEU A 349 32.11 4.48 -11.73
CA LEU A 349 31.27 3.74 -10.80
C LEU A 349 32.14 2.73 -10.05
N LEU A 350 32.22 2.86 -8.73
CA LEU A 350 32.82 1.85 -7.86
C LEU A 350 31.80 0.75 -7.61
N ASN A 351 32.12 -0.48 -8.01
CA ASN A 351 31.32 -1.68 -7.79
C ASN A 351 32.21 -2.84 -7.34
N ASN A 352 31.93 -3.41 -6.17
CA ASN A 352 32.66 -4.56 -5.61
C ASN A 352 34.21 -4.41 -5.65
N GLY A 353 34.72 -3.21 -5.31
CA GLY A 353 36.15 -2.88 -5.34
C GLY A 353 36.73 -2.51 -6.72
N THR A 354 35.95 -2.63 -7.80
CA THR A 354 36.38 -2.27 -9.17
C THR A 354 35.80 -0.93 -9.61
N LEU A 355 36.60 -0.14 -10.33
CA LEU A 355 36.17 1.11 -10.97
C LEU A 355 35.79 0.84 -12.43
N THR A 356 34.58 1.22 -12.83
CA THR A 356 34.15 1.20 -14.25
C THR A 356 33.85 2.63 -14.72
N PRO A 357 34.42 3.09 -15.85
CA PRO A 357 34.17 4.44 -16.35
C PRO A 357 32.75 4.55 -16.92
N LEU A 358 31.99 5.55 -16.49
CA LEU A 358 30.58 5.78 -16.86
C LEU A 358 30.44 6.93 -17.88
N ALA A 359 31.05 8.08 -17.58
CA ALA A 359 30.98 9.28 -18.42
C ALA A 359 32.17 10.22 -18.21
N GLU A 360 32.44 11.08 -19.19
CA GLU A 360 33.28 12.26 -19.03
C GLU A 360 32.39 13.50 -19.04
N TRP A 361 32.54 14.35 -18.02
CA TRP A 361 31.91 15.67 -17.98
C TRP A 361 32.87 16.72 -18.53
N THR A 362 32.34 17.58 -19.39
CA THR A 362 32.94 18.83 -19.82
C THR A 362 31.93 19.96 -19.58
N LYS A 363 32.39 21.19 -19.46
CA LYS A 363 31.55 22.38 -19.25
C LYS A 363 30.41 22.56 -20.28
N ASP A 364 30.58 22.07 -21.51
CA ASP A 364 29.56 22.13 -22.56
C ASP A 364 28.58 20.95 -22.54
N ALA A 365 29.03 19.77 -22.09
CA ALA A 365 28.24 18.54 -22.09
C ALA A 365 28.79 17.43 -21.18
N LEU A 366 27.87 16.66 -20.60
CA LEU A 366 28.10 15.34 -20.01
C LEU A 366 27.98 14.24 -21.08
N THR A 367 29.08 13.59 -21.44
CA THR A 367 29.14 12.55 -22.48
C THR A 367 29.41 11.16 -21.88
N PRO A 368 28.52 10.16 -22.05
CA PRO A 368 28.78 8.79 -21.59
C PRO A 368 29.90 8.13 -22.42
N TYR A 369 30.66 7.22 -21.81
CA TYR A 369 31.66 6.45 -22.54
C TYR A 369 31.02 5.43 -23.50
N PRO A 370 31.71 5.00 -24.58
CA PRO A 370 31.15 4.08 -25.57
C PRO A 370 30.62 2.78 -24.94
N GLY A 371 29.34 2.48 -25.19
CA GLY A 371 28.65 1.32 -24.62
C GLY A 371 28.03 1.52 -23.24
N GLN A 372 28.26 2.66 -22.58
CA GLN A 372 27.63 3.02 -21.31
C GLN A 372 26.39 3.91 -21.51
N VAL A 373 25.42 3.80 -20.58
CA VAL A 373 24.21 4.63 -20.57
C VAL A 373 23.92 5.10 -19.16
N ILE A 374 23.71 6.41 -18.98
CA ILE A 374 23.25 6.99 -17.72
C ILE A 374 21.75 6.67 -17.59
N VAL A 375 21.43 5.70 -16.74
CA VAL A 375 20.04 5.31 -16.43
C VAL A 375 19.41 6.36 -15.51
N ALA A 376 18.15 6.72 -15.77
CA ALA A 376 17.38 7.61 -14.88
C ALA A 376 17.13 6.95 -13.52
N SER A 377 17.17 7.74 -12.45
CA SER A 377 16.94 7.25 -11.10
C SER A 377 15.49 6.84 -10.92
N GLN A 378 15.26 5.60 -10.46
CA GLN A 378 13.92 5.12 -10.15
C GLN A 378 13.50 5.61 -8.76
N PRO A 379 12.26 6.13 -8.59
CA PRO A 379 11.72 6.41 -7.27
C PRO A 379 11.62 5.12 -6.43
N HIS A 380 11.56 5.29 -5.12
CA HIS A 380 11.54 4.20 -4.16
C HIS A 380 10.61 4.51 -2.99
N PHE A 381 9.66 3.61 -2.72
CA PHE A 381 8.62 3.82 -1.72
C PHE A 381 8.59 2.71 -0.67
N ARG A 382 8.40 3.10 0.59
CA ARG A 382 8.16 2.17 1.70
C ARG A 382 6.67 1.87 1.79
N ILE A 383 6.24 0.71 1.32
CA ILE A 383 4.83 0.37 1.24
C ILE A 383 4.41 -0.34 2.52
N GLY A 384 3.55 0.33 3.29
CA GLY A 384 2.95 -0.23 4.49
C GLY A 384 1.86 -1.24 4.14
N THR A 385 1.90 -2.41 4.77
CA THR A 385 0.86 -3.43 4.59
C THR A 385 0.67 -4.27 5.86
N THR A 386 -0.45 -4.99 5.99
CA THR A 386 -0.77 -5.78 7.18
C THR A 386 -1.57 -7.03 6.83
N ALA A 387 -1.44 -8.10 7.61
CA ALA A 387 -2.09 -9.37 7.33
C ALA A 387 -3.63 -9.28 7.41
N SER A 388 -4.31 -9.77 6.38
CA SER A 388 -5.77 -9.85 6.25
C SER A 388 -6.10 -10.78 5.10
N VAL A 389 -6.88 -11.84 5.33
CA VAL A 389 -7.20 -12.83 4.30
C VAL A 389 -8.40 -12.36 3.46
N PRO A 390 -8.39 -12.43 2.11
CA PRO A 390 -7.33 -12.92 1.21
C PRO A 390 -6.41 -11.81 0.66
N TRP A 391 -6.47 -10.60 1.22
CA TRP A 391 -5.77 -9.41 0.75
C TRP A 391 -4.24 -9.53 0.85
N VAL A 392 -3.75 -9.99 1.99
CA VAL A 392 -2.33 -10.20 2.34
C VAL A 392 -2.21 -11.34 3.34
N THR A 393 -1.60 -12.44 2.92
CA THR A 393 -1.07 -13.50 3.79
C THR A 393 0.43 -13.26 3.96
N ILE A 394 0.88 -13.05 5.19
CA ILE A 394 2.30 -12.94 5.52
C ILE A 394 2.76 -14.32 6.00
N HIS A 395 3.73 -14.92 5.33
CA HIS A 395 4.27 -16.21 5.77
C HIS A 395 5.08 -16.00 7.06
N THR A 396 4.87 -16.87 8.06
CA THR A 396 5.53 -16.77 9.35
C THR A 396 6.32 -18.04 9.68
N ASP A 397 7.46 -17.85 10.33
CA ASP A 397 8.27 -18.92 10.92
C ASP A 397 7.55 -19.57 12.12
N HIS A 398 8.03 -20.71 12.59
CA HIS A 398 7.52 -21.41 13.79
C HIS A 398 7.51 -20.53 15.05
N LEU A 399 8.32 -19.46 15.13
CA LEU A 399 8.27 -18.46 16.20
C LEU A 399 7.31 -17.28 15.97
N GLY A 400 6.45 -17.33 14.93
CA GLY A 400 5.46 -16.28 14.63
C GLY A 400 6.05 -14.97 14.10
N ARG A 401 7.31 -14.98 13.66
CA ARG A 401 7.95 -13.84 12.98
C ARG A 401 7.69 -13.92 11.48
N PRO A 402 7.58 -12.79 10.74
CA PRO A 402 7.54 -12.84 9.29
C PRO A 402 8.78 -13.55 8.74
N LEU A 403 8.59 -14.37 7.71
CA LEU A 403 9.70 -14.95 6.97
C LEU A 403 10.30 -13.88 6.05
N GLU A 404 11.62 -13.76 6.10
CA GLU A 404 12.39 -12.84 5.28
C GLU A 404 13.22 -13.65 4.26
N ASP A 405 13.21 -13.20 3.01
CA ASP A 405 14.07 -13.69 1.92
C ASP A 405 15.55 -13.38 2.23
N ALA A 406 16.48 -14.00 1.48
CA ALA A 406 17.93 -13.79 1.59
C ALA A 406 18.38 -12.31 1.49
N ASN A 407 17.51 -11.43 0.98
CA ASN A 407 17.71 -9.98 0.89
C ASN A 407 17.03 -9.19 2.05
N ASN A 408 16.69 -9.84 3.17
CA ASN A 408 15.92 -9.28 4.30
C ASN A 408 14.57 -8.65 3.88
N ARG A 409 13.82 -9.32 2.99
CA ARG A 409 12.53 -8.88 2.48
C ARG A 409 11.40 -9.79 2.94
N VAL A 410 10.34 -9.22 3.53
CA VAL A 410 9.17 -9.96 4.01
C VAL A 410 8.49 -10.70 2.85
N ILE A 411 8.34 -12.02 3.00
CA ILE A 411 7.66 -12.87 2.03
C ILE A 411 6.16 -12.85 2.34
N ALA A 412 5.37 -12.30 1.41
CA ALA A 412 3.91 -12.21 1.50
C ALA A 412 3.26 -12.51 0.15
N GLU A 413 2.05 -13.05 0.19
CA GLU A 413 1.20 -13.33 -0.98
C GLU A 413 -0.18 -12.69 -0.79
N GLY A 414 -0.93 -12.43 -1.88
CA GLY A 414 -2.31 -11.95 -1.78
C GLY A 414 -2.64 -10.84 -2.78
N TYR A 415 -3.93 -10.49 -2.85
CA TYR A 415 -4.47 -9.48 -3.78
C TYR A 415 -3.69 -8.16 -3.76
N CYS A 416 -3.36 -7.66 -2.56
CA CYS A 416 -2.63 -6.39 -2.43
C CYS A 416 -1.17 -6.51 -2.88
N ILE A 417 -0.55 -7.69 -2.80
CA ILE A 417 0.84 -7.90 -3.23
C ILE A 417 0.93 -7.94 -4.76
N ASP A 418 0.06 -8.71 -5.42
CA ASP A 418 -0.12 -8.70 -6.88
C ASP A 418 -0.35 -7.26 -7.42
N PHE A 419 -1.20 -6.50 -6.73
CA PHE A 419 -1.49 -5.10 -7.08
C PHE A 419 -0.28 -4.17 -6.89
N ILE A 420 0.48 -4.30 -5.80
CA ILE A 420 1.73 -3.55 -5.57
C ILE A 420 2.75 -3.84 -6.69
N GLU A 421 2.89 -5.10 -7.11
CA GLU A 421 3.82 -5.49 -8.16
C GLU A 421 3.46 -4.87 -9.52
N GLU A 422 2.17 -4.86 -9.89
CA GLU A 422 1.73 -4.26 -11.15
C GLU A 422 1.79 -2.72 -11.11
N LEU A 423 1.47 -2.10 -9.97
CA LEU A 423 1.61 -0.66 -9.76
C LEU A 423 3.09 -0.22 -9.87
N SER A 424 4.01 -1.01 -9.29
CA SER A 424 5.46 -0.83 -9.40
C SER A 424 5.95 -0.88 -10.85
N LYS A 425 5.48 -1.85 -11.67
CA LYS A 425 5.80 -1.92 -13.11
C LYS A 425 5.28 -0.70 -13.88
N LYS A 426 4.02 -0.30 -13.61
CA LYS A 426 3.34 0.77 -14.34
C LYS A 426 3.95 2.15 -14.04
N MET A 427 4.28 2.43 -12.78
CA MET A 427 4.90 3.68 -12.32
C MET A 427 6.45 3.65 -12.29
N LYS A 428 7.07 2.49 -12.55
CA LYS A 428 8.53 2.28 -12.59
C LYS A 428 9.28 2.64 -11.29
N PHE A 429 8.65 2.38 -10.13
CA PHE A 429 9.28 2.52 -8.82
C PHE A 429 9.77 1.19 -8.26
N THR A 430 10.77 1.24 -7.39
CA THR A 430 11.14 0.14 -6.49
C THR A 430 10.44 0.29 -5.15
N TYR A 431 10.28 -0.80 -4.39
CA TYR A 431 9.65 -0.73 -3.07
C TYR A 431 10.23 -1.77 -2.11
N ASP A 432 10.06 -1.49 -0.81
CA ASP A 432 10.21 -2.48 0.26
C ASP A 432 8.90 -2.51 1.07
N LEU A 433 8.47 -3.71 1.48
CA LEU A 433 7.26 -3.93 2.27
C LEU A 433 7.55 -3.72 3.76
N ILE A 434 6.75 -2.90 4.43
CA ILE A 434 6.84 -2.65 5.88
C ILE A 434 5.56 -3.11 6.57
N VAL A 435 5.71 -3.99 7.55
CA VAL A 435 4.60 -4.48 8.39
C VAL A 435 4.60 -3.71 9.72
N PRO A 436 3.47 -3.09 10.13
CA PRO A 436 3.38 -2.40 11.42
C PRO A 436 3.64 -3.36 12.59
N LYS A 437 4.40 -2.90 13.59
CA LYS A 437 4.78 -3.71 14.76
C LYS A 437 3.58 -4.27 15.55
N ASP A 438 2.44 -3.59 15.49
CA ASP A 438 1.20 -3.98 16.17
C ASP A 438 0.36 -5.02 15.40
N GLY A 439 0.69 -5.30 14.12
CA GLY A 439 -0.09 -6.17 13.24
C GLY A 439 -1.50 -5.67 12.93
N LYS A 440 -1.75 -4.34 12.98
CA LYS A 440 -3.09 -3.73 12.91
C LYS A 440 -3.17 -2.63 11.87
N PHE A 441 -4.34 -2.45 11.27
CA PHE A 441 -4.67 -1.32 10.38
C PHE A 441 -4.55 0.05 11.05
N GLY A 442 -4.82 0.13 12.34
CA GLY A 442 -4.73 1.37 13.12
C GLY A 442 -6.08 1.95 13.52
N LYS A 443 -6.10 2.51 14.74
CA LYS A 443 -7.21 3.20 15.38
C LYS A 443 -6.70 4.42 16.17
N LYS A 444 -7.52 5.46 16.26
CA LYS A 444 -7.31 6.65 17.10
C LYS A 444 -7.32 6.25 18.59
N SER A 445 -6.24 6.56 19.31
CA SER A 445 -6.19 6.43 20.78
C SER A 445 -6.96 7.59 21.45
N GLU A 446 -7.32 7.44 22.72
CA GLU A 446 -7.85 8.55 23.56
C GLU A 446 -6.86 9.73 23.63
N ASP A 447 -5.55 9.45 23.51
CA ASP A 447 -4.49 10.45 23.41
C ASP A 447 -4.50 11.24 22.07
N GLY A 448 -5.35 10.87 21.11
CA GLY A 448 -5.39 11.41 19.74
C GLY A 448 -4.36 10.82 18.78
N SER A 449 -3.38 10.06 19.28
CA SER A 449 -2.36 9.39 18.47
C SER A 449 -2.91 8.14 17.76
N TRP A 450 -2.51 7.95 16.51
CA TRP A 450 -2.80 6.74 15.73
C TRP A 450 -1.73 5.65 15.92
N ASN A 451 -2.16 4.39 15.95
CA ASN A 451 -1.29 3.21 15.95
C ASN A 451 -1.44 2.41 14.65
N GLY A 452 -0.75 1.27 14.52
CA GLY A 452 -0.84 0.40 13.34
C GLY A 452 -0.45 1.08 12.02
N LEU A 453 -1.01 0.60 10.91
CA LEU A 453 -0.70 1.05 9.55
C LEU A 453 -0.98 2.55 9.32
N VAL A 454 -2.12 3.07 9.77
CA VAL A 454 -2.44 4.51 9.71
C VAL A 454 -1.47 5.32 10.56
N GLY A 455 -1.11 4.82 11.76
CA GLY A 455 -0.09 5.45 12.61
C GLY A 455 1.29 5.48 11.97
N ASP A 456 1.72 4.40 11.32
CA ASP A 456 3.02 4.33 10.66
C ASP A 456 3.09 5.21 9.39
N LEU A 457 1.98 5.37 8.67
CA LEU A 457 1.85 6.31 7.55
C LEU A 457 1.85 7.77 8.02
N ALA A 458 1.03 8.12 9.02
CA ALA A 458 0.96 9.49 9.57
C ALA A 458 2.28 9.94 10.26
N ASN A 459 3.07 9.00 10.79
CA ASN A 459 4.42 9.25 11.31
C ASN A 459 5.52 9.16 10.22
N GLY A 460 5.17 9.02 8.94
CA GLY A 460 6.12 8.97 7.82
C GLY A 460 7.08 7.77 7.82
N LYS A 461 6.75 6.67 8.53
CA LYS A 461 7.53 5.41 8.50
C LYS A 461 7.29 4.63 7.22
N THR A 462 6.11 4.79 6.63
CA THR A 462 5.72 4.33 5.29
C THR A 462 5.35 5.54 4.43
N ASP A 463 5.44 5.41 3.12
CA ASP A 463 5.15 6.48 2.14
C ASP A 463 3.76 6.31 1.51
N ILE A 464 3.36 5.04 1.35
CA ILE A 464 2.07 4.58 0.81
C ILE A 464 1.60 3.43 1.72
N ALA A 465 0.30 3.26 1.94
CA ALA A 465 -0.29 2.12 2.63
C ALA A 465 -1.27 1.36 1.73
N ILE A 466 -0.93 0.12 1.37
CA ILE A 466 -1.72 -0.75 0.49
C ILE A 466 -2.10 -2.03 1.26
N ALA A 467 -3.36 -2.09 1.68
CA ALA A 467 -4.00 -3.19 2.39
C ALA A 467 -5.54 -3.00 2.28
N SER A 468 -6.32 -3.90 2.86
CA SER A 468 -7.77 -3.76 3.12
C SER A 468 -8.10 -2.65 4.15
N LEU A 469 -7.67 -1.42 3.86
CA LEU A 469 -7.87 -0.26 4.72
C LEU A 469 -9.18 0.45 4.32
N THR A 470 -10.21 0.34 5.16
CA THR A 470 -11.50 1.01 4.91
C THR A 470 -11.34 2.53 4.93
N MET A 471 -11.86 3.18 3.87
CA MET A 471 -11.96 4.64 3.81
C MET A 471 -12.97 5.12 4.86
N THR A 472 -12.54 6.01 5.76
CA THR A 472 -13.35 6.49 6.90
C THR A 472 -12.92 7.89 7.29
N SER A 473 -13.87 8.77 7.59
CA SER A 473 -13.60 10.20 7.87
C SER A 473 -12.65 10.43 9.05
N GLU A 474 -12.65 9.55 10.07
CA GLU A 474 -11.66 9.63 11.16
C GLU A 474 -10.22 9.47 10.66
N ARG A 475 -9.97 8.62 9.65
CA ARG A 475 -8.63 8.40 9.07
C ARG A 475 -8.26 9.53 8.11
N GLU A 476 -9.25 10.04 7.38
CA GLU A 476 -9.11 11.15 6.42
C GLU A 476 -8.63 12.46 7.08
N GLU A 477 -8.83 12.62 8.39
CA GLU A 477 -8.21 13.69 9.18
C GLU A 477 -6.66 13.68 9.12
N VAL A 478 -6.01 12.53 8.93
CA VAL A 478 -4.56 12.34 9.12
C VAL A 478 -3.82 11.67 7.95
N VAL A 479 -4.53 11.03 7.03
CA VAL A 479 -3.97 10.42 5.81
C VAL A 479 -4.92 10.65 4.64
N ASP A 480 -4.37 10.93 3.46
CA ASP A 480 -5.18 11.17 2.26
C ASP A 480 -5.43 9.84 1.55
N PHE A 481 -6.67 9.58 1.14
CA PHE A 481 -7.02 8.42 0.33
C PHE A 481 -6.96 8.76 -1.17
N VAL A 482 -6.63 7.77 -1.99
CA VAL A 482 -6.76 7.82 -3.46
C VAL A 482 -8.11 7.24 -3.89
N ALA A 483 -8.42 7.28 -5.19
CA ALA A 483 -9.59 6.61 -5.75
C ALA A 483 -9.70 5.14 -5.29
N PRO A 484 -10.87 4.67 -4.80
CA PRO A 484 -11.01 3.33 -4.26
C PRO A 484 -10.76 2.27 -5.34
N TYR A 485 -10.04 1.20 -4.97
CA TYR A 485 -9.72 0.11 -5.89
C TYR A 485 -10.72 -1.06 -5.78
N PHE A 486 -11.51 -1.10 -4.69
CA PHE A 486 -12.55 -2.10 -4.45
C PHE A 486 -13.73 -1.47 -3.71
N GLU A 487 -14.88 -1.37 -4.37
CA GLU A 487 -16.05 -0.63 -3.84
C GLU A 487 -17.02 -1.52 -3.05
N GLN A 488 -17.16 -2.79 -3.40
CA GLN A 488 -18.14 -3.74 -2.84
C GLN A 488 -17.73 -4.34 -1.47
N SER A 489 -17.06 -3.54 -0.64
CA SER A 489 -16.65 -3.91 0.73
C SER A 489 -17.55 -3.26 1.77
N GLY A 490 -17.81 -3.98 2.86
CA GLY A 490 -18.73 -3.57 3.92
C GLY A 490 -19.00 -4.70 4.91
N ILE A 491 -20.13 -4.66 5.60
CA ILE A 491 -20.51 -5.70 6.57
C ILE A 491 -21.48 -6.70 5.91
N LEU A 492 -21.25 -7.99 6.15
CA LEU A 492 -22.10 -9.09 5.66
C LEU A 492 -22.36 -10.11 6.79
N ILE A 493 -23.35 -10.99 6.58
CA ILE A 493 -23.77 -12.01 7.53
C ILE A 493 -23.50 -13.38 6.93
N VAL A 494 -22.94 -14.31 7.73
CA VAL A 494 -22.75 -15.71 7.35
C VAL A 494 -23.44 -16.65 8.35
N MET A 495 -24.11 -17.66 7.82
CA MET A 495 -24.60 -18.83 8.59
C MET A 495 -24.17 -20.12 7.90
N ARG A 496 -24.31 -21.24 8.61
CA ARG A 496 -24.22 -22.57 8.03
C ARG A 496 -25.54 -22.95 7.37
N LYS A 497 -25.48 -23.60 6.21
CA LYS A 497 -26.64 -24.21 5.53
C LYS A 497 -27.24 -25.29 6.45
N PRO A 498 -28.55 -25.24 6.76
CA PRO A 498 -29.16 -26.18 7.70
C PRO A 498 -29.18 -27.61 7.13
N LEU A 499 -28.78 -28.59 7.94
CA LEU A 499 -28.88 -29.99 7.56
C LEU A 499 -30.35 -30.44 7.55
N LYS A 500 -30.80 -31.01 6.43
CA LYS A 500 -32.15 -31.58 6.30
C LYS A 500 -32.24 -32.89 7.07
N GLU A 501 -33.04 -32.94 8.13
CA GLU A 501 -33.29 -34.17 8.88
C GLU A 501 -34.08 -35.16 7.99
N THR A 502 -33.48 -36.32 7.68
CA THR A 502 -34.11 -37.37 6.85
C THR A 502 -34.91 -38.35 7.71
N SER A 503 -35.98 -38.92 7.14
CA SER A 503 -36.89 -39.82 7.86
C SER A 503 -37.60 -40.77 6.90
N LEU A 504 -37.52 -42.07 7.22
CA LEU A 504 -38.02 -43.19 6.40
C LEU A 504 -39.55 -43.15 6.16
N PHE A 505 -40.30 -42.48 7.03
CA PHE A 505 -41.77 -42.44 7.00
C PHE A 505 -42.33 -41.04 6.72
N LYS A 506 -41.54 -40.17 6.06
CA LYS A 506 -41.93 -38.77 5.82
C LYS A 506 -43.29 -38.61 5.14
N PHE A 507 -43.59 -39.49 4.18
CA PHE A 507 -44.89 -39.56 3.47
C PHE A 507 -46.11 -39.77 4.40
N MET A 508 -45.93 -40.39 5.58
CA MET A 508 -47.03 -40.63 6.53
C MET A 508 -47.43 -39.35 7.28
N THR A 509 -46.52 -38.38 7.41
CA THR A 509 -46.74 -37.11 8.14
C THR A 509 -47.63 -36.12 7.39
N VAL A 510 -47.95 -36.39 6.12
CA VAL A 510 -48.87 -35.61 5.27
C VAL A 510 -50.31 -35.59 5.83
N LEU A 511 -50.69 -36.61 6.61
CA LEU A 511 -51.97 -36.66 7.33
C LEU A 511 -51.73 -36.84 8.83
N LYS A 512 -52.53 -36.12 9.65
CA LYS A 512 -52.53 -36.32 11.11
C LYS A 512 -52.97 -37.74 11.48
N SER A 513 -52.45 -38.25 12.60
CA SER A 513 -52.86 -39.54 13.20
C SER A 513 -54.37 -39.65 13.42
N GLU A 514 -55.03 -38.55 13.76
CA GLU A 514 -56.49 -38.39 13.88
C GLU A 514 -57.22 -38.86 12.59
N VAL A 515 -56.71 -38.45 11.42
CA VAL A 515 -57.28 -38.80 10.11
C VAL A 515 -56.99 -40.26 9.77
N TRP A 516 -55.77 -40.75 10.04
CA TRP A 516 -55.43 -42.16 9.85
C TRP A 516 -56.34 -43.11 10.64
N LEU A 517 -56.60 -42.80 11.92
CA LEU A 517 -57.53 -43.57 12.76
C LEU A 517 -58.97 -43.48 12.23
N SER A 518 -59.38 -42.31 11.74
CA SER A 518 -60.71 -42.11 11.13
C SER A 518 -60.90 -42.92 9.86
N ILE A 519 -59.87 -43.05 9.01
CA ILE A 519 -59.89 -43.90 7.80
C ILE A 519 -60.06 -45.38 8.18
N VAL A 520 -59.29 -45.88 9.16
CA VAL A 520 -59.41 -47.26 9.64
C VAL A 520 -60.81 -47.52 10.22
N GLY A 521 -61.35 -46.57 11.00
CA GLY A 521 -62.71 -46.64 11.51
C GLY A 521 -63.77 -46.69 10.41
N ALA A 522 -63.66 -45.84 9.39
CA ALA A 522 -64.58 -45.80 8.25
C ALA A 522 -64.56 -47.10 7.41
N LEU A 523 -63.38 -47.70 7.22
CA LEU A 523 -63.21 -48.97 6.53
C LEU A 523 -63.90 -50.11 7.29
N VAL A 524 -63.66 -50.23 8.60
CA VAL A 524 -64.30 -51.25 9.46
C VAL A 524 -65.81 -51.04 9.53
N ALA A 525 -66.29 -49.81 9.69
CA ALA A 525 -67.71 -49.48 9.69
C ALA A 525 -68.39 -49.86 8.36
N THR A 526 -67.75 -49.56 7.23
CA THR A 526 -68.27 -49.92 5.90
C THR A 526 -68.31 -51.44 5.70
N ALA A 527 -67.28 -52.16 6.12
CA ALA A 527 -67.26 -53.63 6.07
C ALA A 527 -68.40 -54.27 6.88
N LEU A 528 -68.66 -53.76 8.10
CA LEU A 528 -69.78 -54.22 8.93
C LEU A 528 -71.13 -53.86 8.32
N MET A 529 -71.30 -52.65 7.78
CA MET A 529 -72.56 -52.23 7.14
C MET A 529 -72.86 -53.02 5.86
N ILE A 530 -71.85 -53.35 5.05
CA ILE A 530 -72.03 -54.24 3.88
C ILE A 530 -72.47 -55.63 4.34
N TRP A 531 -71.86 -56.20 5.38
CA TRP A 531 -72.27 -57.50 5.95
C TRP A 531 -73.70 -57.48 6.50
N ILE A 532 -74.08 -56.43 7.24
CA ILE A 532 -75.45 -56.25 7.76
C ILE A 532 -76.46 -56.14 6.61
N LEU A 533 -76.20 -55.30 5.61
CA LEU A 533 -77.12 -55.12 4.47
C LEU A 533 -77.24 -56.38 3.62
N ASP A 534 -76.17 -57.13 3.39
CA ASP A 534 -76.25 -58.41 2.66
C ASP A 534 -76.99 -59.49 3.47
N LYS A 535 -76.83 -59.50 4.80
CA LYS A 535 -77.46 -60.48 5.69
C LYS A 535 -78.97 -60.27 5.89
N TYR A 536 -79.44 -59.02 5.92
CA TYR A 536 -80.85 -58.69 6.18
C TYR A 536 -81.66 -58.30 4.94
N SER A 537 -81.04 -58.00 3.79
CA SER A 537 -81.80 -57.64 2.58
C SER A 537 -82.49 -58.86 1.94
N PRO A 538 -83.79 -58.78 1.60
CA PRO A 538 -84.48 -59.82 0.82
C PRO A 538 -84.03 -59.85 -0.65
N TYR A 539 -83.31 -58.81 -1.11
CA TYR A 539 -82.78 -58.68 -2.47
C TYR A 539 -81.27 -58.98 -2.56
N SER A 540 -80.66 -59.57 -1.52
CA SER A 540 -79.30 -60.10 -1.58
C SER A 540 -79.26 -61.43 -2.36
N ALA A 541 -78.15 -61.68 -3.07
CA ALA A 541 -77.87 -62.98 -3.69
C ALA A 541 -77.62 -64.11 -2.68
N SER A 542 -77.26 -63.80 -1.42
CA SER A 542 -77.15 -64.81 -0.37
C SER A 542 -78.54 -65.31 0.06
N ASN A 543 -79.53 -64.41 0.10
CA ASN A 543 -80.88 -64.66 0.60
C ASN A 543 -81.84 -65.16 -0.50
N ASN A 544 -81.73 -64.62 -1.73
CA ASN A 544 -82.58 -65.00 -2.86
C ASN A 544 -81.75 -65.64 -4.00
N LYS A 545 -81.46 -66.94 -3.85
CA LYS A 545 -80.71 -67.73 -4.84
C LYS A 545 -81.53 -68.10 -6.10
N GLN A 546 -82.85 -67.90 -6.09
CA GLN A 546 -83.70 -68.13 -7.27
C GLN A 546 -83.54 -67.02 -8.33
N LEU A 547 -83.33 -65.77 -7.90
CA LEU A 547 -83.13 -64.63 -8.79
C LEU A 547 -81.70 -64.57 -9.39
N TYR A 548 -80.76 -65.32 -8.82
CA TYR A 548 -79.34 -65.34 -9.21
C TYR A 548 -78.81 -66.78 -9.30
N PRO A 549 -79.15 -67.53 -10.37
CA PRO A 549 -78.79 -68.95 -10.50
C PRO A 549 -77.33 -69.22 -10.88
N TYR A 550 -76.51 -68.18 -11.07
CA TYR A 550 -75.08 -68.25 -11.34
C TYR A 550 -74.26 -67.95 -10.07
N PRO A 551 -73.06 -68.54 -9.90
CA PRO A 551 -72.27 -68.35 -8.69
C PRO A 551 -71.88 -66.88 -8.50
N CYS A 552 -72.47 -66.24 -7.48
CA CYS A 552 -72.16 -64.88 -7.05
C CYS A 552 -71.27 -64.91 -5.80
N ARG A 553 -70.45 -63.88 -5.60
CA ARG A 553 -69.72 -63.70 -4.33
C ARG A 553 -70.67 -63.47 -3.15
N GLU A 554 -70.53 -64.27 -2.09
CA GLU A 554 -71.27 -64.11 -0.82
C GLU A 554 -70.51 -63.20 0.17
N PHE A 555 -71.16 -62.14 0.67
CA PHE A 555 -70.52 -61.14 1.54
C PHE A 555 -70.54 -61.59 3.02
N THR A 556 -69.81 -62.65 3.33
CA THR A 556 -69.44 -62.98 4.71
C THR A 556 -68.56 -61.87 5.31
N LEU A 557 -68.53 -61.71 6.65
CA LEU A 557 -67.81 -60.59 7.30
C LEU A 557 -66.34 -60.44 6.84
N LYS A 558 -65.63 -61.55 6.59
CA LYS A 558 -64.27 -61.54 6.01
C LYS A 558 -64.23 -61.02 4.57
N GLU A 559 -65.22 -61.36 3.74
CA GLU A 559 -65.34 -60.92 2.34
C GLU A 559 -65.79 -59.47 2.26
N SER A 560 -66.66 -59.01 3.17
CA SER A 560 -67.04 -57.60 3.29
C SER A 560 -65.87 -56.73 3.73
N PHE A 561 -65.03 -57.22 4.65
CA PHE A 561 -63.78 -56.55 5.03
C PHE A 561 -62.76 -56.54 3.88
N TRP A 562 -62.57 -57.67 3.20
CA TRP A 562 -61.70 -57.75 2.02
C TRP A 562 -62.18 -56.82 0.90
N PHE A 563 -63.48 -56.79 0.59
CA PHE A 563 -64.08 -55.88 -0.39
C PHE A 563 -63.90 -54.40 -0.02
N ALA A 564 -64.09 -54.03 1.26
CA ALA A 564 -63.90 -52.66 1.74
C ALA A 564 -62.43 -52.23 1.67
N LEU A 565 -61.51 -53.15 1.98
CA LEU A 565 -60.06 -52.94 1.90
C LEU A 565 -59.57 -52.83 0.46
N THR A 566 -59.94 -53.75 -0.44
CA THR A 566 -59.50 -53.66 -1.85
C THR A 566 -60.18 -52.50 -2.58
N SER A 567 -61.43 -52.14 -2.23
CA SER A 567 -62.09 -50.91 -2.71
C SER A 567 -61.48 -49.60 -2.19
N PHE A 568 -60.68 -49.64 -1.11
CA PHE A 568 -59.89 -48.48 -0.68
C PHE A 568 -58.66 -48.27 -1.60
N THR A 569 -58.22 -49.32 -2.28
CA THR A 569 -57.13 -49.24 -3.26
C THR A 569 -57.67 -49.02 -4.68
N PRO A 570 -56.88 -48.44 -5.60
CA PRO A 570 -57.28 -48.31 -7.01
C PRO A 570 -57.56 -49.63 -7.76
N GLN A 571 -57.25 -50.80 -7.17
CA GLN A 571 -57.54 -52.11 -7.75
C GLN A 571 -59.02 -52.52 -7.64
N GLY A 572 -59.79 -51.89 -6.75
CA GLY A 572 -61.24 -52.07 -6.63
C GLY A 572 -61.70 -53.31 -5.84
N GLY A 573 -63.02 -53.41 -5.63
CA GLY A 573 -63.64 -54.42 -4.76
C GLY A 573 -63.76 -55.84 -5.33
N GLY A 574 -63.64 -56.00 -6.64
CA GLY A 574 -64.17 -57.17 -7.37
C GLY A 574 -65.68 -57.02 -7.63
N GLU A 575 -66.43 -58.13 -7.65
CA GLU A 575 -67.89 -58.09 -7.81
C GLU A 575 -68.55 -57.20 -6.74
N ALA A 576 -69.38 -56.24 -7.17
CA ALA A 576 -70.19 -55.41 -6.29
C ALA A 576 -71.48 -56.12 -5.85
N PRO A 577 -72.02 -55.83 -4.64
CA PRO A 577 -73.22 -56.46 -4.13
C PRO A 577 -74.45 -56.22 -5.04
N LYS A 578 -75.36 -57.20 -5.09
CA LYS A 578 -76.53 -57.14 -6.00
C LYS A 578 -77.66 -56.25 -5.45
N ALA A 579 -77.85 -56.17 -4.13
CA ALA A 579 -78.90 -55.40 -3.48
C ALA A 579 -78.73 -53.87 -3.66
N LEU A 580 -79.83 -53.16 -3.92
CA LEU A 580 -79.83 -51.71 -4.22
C LEU A 580 -79.27 -50.86 -3.07
N SER A 581 -79.66 -51.14 -1.83
CA SER A 581 -79.16 -50.45 -0.63
C SER A 581 -77.63 -50.57 -0.48
N SER A 582 -77.10 -51.79 -0.64
CA SER A 582 -75.66 -52.05 -0.61
C SER A 582 -74.92 -51.35 -1.75
N ARG A 583 -75.53 -51.21 -2.95
CA ARG A 583 -74.95 -50.45 -4.07
C ARG A 583 -74.85 -48.95 -3.78
N VAL A 584 -75.88 -48.36 -3.16
CA VAL A 584 -75.85 -46.94 -2.75
C VAL A 584 -74.76 -46.71 -1.71
N LEU A 585 -74.63 -47.60 -0.71
CA LEU A 585 -73.54 -47.54 0.28
C LEU A 585 -72.16 -47.65 -0.38
N VAL A 586 -71.97 -48.60 -1.30
CA VAL A 586 -70.69 -48.80 -2.00
C VAL A 586 -70.36 -47.61 -2.91
N ALA A 587 -71.34 -47.02 -3.61
CA ALA A 587 -71.11 -45.83 -4.42
C ALA A 587 -70.69 -44.61 -3.57
N ALA A 588 -71.32 -44.42 -2.41
CA ALA A 588 -70.92 -43.38 -1.45
C ALA A 588 -69.51 -43.63 -0.88
N TYR A 589 -69.16 -44.88 -0.59
CA TYR A 589 -67.82 -45.26 -0.14
C TYR A 589 -66.75 -45.04 -1.23
N TRP A 590 -67.03 -45.40 -2.49
CA TRP A 590 -66.12 -45.13 -3.61
C TRP A 590 -65.90 -43.62 -3.80
N LEU A 591 -66.94 -42.80 -3.68
CA LEU A 591 -66.80 -41.34 -3.73
C LEU A 591 -65.94 -40.81 -2.57
N PHE A 592 -66.12 -41.33 -1.35
CA PHE A 592 -65.26 -41.01 -0.20
C PHE A 592 -63.79 -41.41 -0.43
N VAL A 593 -63.54 -42.61 -0.94
CA VAL A 593 -62.19 -43.11 -1.25
C VAL A 593 -61.51 -42.23 -2.31
N VAL A 594 -62.21 -41.90 -3.40
CA VAL A 594 -61.67 -41.05 -4.47
C VAL A 594 -61.30 -39.65 -3.95
N LEU A 595 -62.18 -39.02 -3.16
CA LEU A 595 -61.90 -37.72 -2.55
C LEU A 595 -60.71 -37.77 -1.57
N MET A 596 -60.61 -38.82 -0.75
CA MET A 596 -59.51 -38.98 0.21
C MET A 596 -58.16 -39.26 -0.49
N LEU A 597 -58.14 -40.09 -1.54
CA LEU A 597 -56.95 -40.33 -2.34
C LEU A 597 -56.50 -39.06 -3.07
N ALA A 598 -57.42 -38.29 -3.66
CA ALA A 598 -57.11 -37.02 -4.32
C ALA A 598 -56.59 -35.95 -3.32
N THR A 599 -57.15 -35.92 -2.11
CA THR A 599 -56.68 -35.02 -1.04
C THR A 599 -55.28 -35.42 -0.56
N PHE A 600 -55.00 -36.71 -0.42
CA PHE A 600 -53.68 -37.21 -0.04
C PHE A 600 -52.61 -36.88 -1.09
N THR A 601 -52.87 -37.10 -2.38
CA THR A 601 -51.90 -36.79 -3.44
C THR A 601 -51.67 -35.28 -3.60
N ALA A 602 -52.71 -34.45 -3.47
CA ALA A 602 -52.58 -33.00 -3.46
C ALA A 602 -51.72 -32.50 -2.28
N ASN A 603 -51.99 -32.98 -1.05
CA ASN A 603 -51.23 -32.58 0.14
C ASN A 603 -49.78 -33.09 0.09
N LEU A 604 -49.53 -34.29 -0.44
CA LEU A 604 -48.17 -34.81 -0.63
C LEU A 604 -47.36 -33.94 -1.62
N ALA A 605 -47.98 -33.53 -2.74
CA ALA A 605 -47.35 -32.64 -3.71
C ALA A 605 -47.05 -31.25 -3.10
N ALA A 606 -47.99 -30.67 -2.36
CA ALA A 606 -47.80 -29.38 -1.67
C ALA A 606 -46.73 -29.44 -0.56
N PHE A 607 -46.64 -30.55 0.18
CA PHE A 607 -45.62 -30.73 1.20
C PHE A 607 -44.21 -30.75 0.59
N LEU A 608 -44.02 -31.51 -0.50
CA LEU A 608 -42.73 -31.65 -1.19
C LEU A 608 -42.23 -30.37 -1.88
N THR A 609 -43.12 -29.39 -2.16
CA THR A 609 -42.71 -28.07 -2.67
C THR A 609 -42.43 -27.07 -1.55
N VAL A 610 -43.17 -27.08 -0.45
CA VAL A 610 -42.93 -26.17 0.70
C VAL A 610 -41.57 -26.42 1.36
N GLU A 611 -41.14 -27.69 1.48
CA GLU A 611 -39.81 -28.04 2.02
C GLU A 611 -38.63 -27.53 1.19
N ARG A 612 -38.87 -26.99 -0.01
CA ARG A 612 -37.83 -26.40 -0.87
C ARG A 612 -37.65 -24.89 -0.66
N MET A 613 -38.61 -24.19 -0.04
CA MET A 613 -38.67 -22.71 -0.03
C MET A 613 -38.28 -22.03 1.30
N GLN A 614 -37.85 -22.78 2.33
CA GLN A 614 -37.62 -22.23 3.67
C GLN A 614 -36.14 -21.90 3.96
N VAL A 615 -35.69 -20.72 3.51
CA VAL A 615 -34.50 -20.06 4.07
C VAL A 615 -34.95 -19.27 5.32
N PRO A 616 -34.33 -19.44 6.50
CA PRO A 616 -34.88 -18.91 7.76
C PRO A 616 -34.76 -17.40 7.93
N VAL A 617 -33.76 -16.77 7.29
CA VAL A 617 -33.49 -15.32 7.32
C VAL A 617 -32.88 -14.90 5.98
N GLN A 618 -33.30 -13.76 5.45
CA GLN A 618 -32.78 -13.14 4.21
C GLN A 618 -32.17 -11.75 4.42
N SER A 619 -32.34 -11.10 5.58
CA SER A 619 -31.81 -9.74 5.82
C SER A 619 -31.52 -9.45 7.29
N LEU A 620 -30.74 -8.38 7.56
CA LEU A 620 -30.43 -7.92 8.91
C LEU A 620 -31.69 -7.54 9.72
N GLU A 621 -32.70 -6.90 9.10
CA GLU A 621 -33.94 -6.57 9.80
C GLU A 621 -34.72 -7.85 10.22
N GLN A 622 -34.72 -8.88 9.37
CA GLN A 622 -35.30 -10.18 9.75
C GLN A 622 -34.50 -10.85 10.89
N LEU A 623 -33.17 -10.80 10.86
CA LEU A 623 -32.30 -11.31 11.92
C LEU A 623 -32.52 -10.59 13.26
N ALA A 624 -32.79 -9.28 13.22
CA ALA A 624 -33.03 -8.45 14.40
C ALA A 624 -34.41 -8.65 15.03
N ARG A 625 -35.46 -8.93 14.22
CA ARG A 625 -36.82 -9.18 14.70
C ARG A 625 -37.02 -10.56 15.34
N GLN A 626 -36.17 -11.53 15.00
CA GLN A 626 -36.25 -12.90 15.52
C GLN A 626 -35.33 -13.09 16.75
N SER A 627 -35.63 -14.08 17.59
CA SER A 627 -34.91 -14.35 18.84
C SER A 627 -34.41 -15.80 18.99
N LYS A 628 -34.36 -16.57 17.89
CA LYS A 628 -33.93 -17.99 17.88
C LYS A 628 -32.45 -18.13 17.51
N ILE A 629 -32.03 -17.41 16.48
CA ILE A 629 -30.67 -17.42 15.94
C ILE A 629 -29.87 -16.39 16.72
N ASN A 630 -28.84 -16.86 17.43
CA ASN A 630 -27.88 -16.01 18.11
C ASN A 630 -26.90 -15.40 17.09
N TYR A 631 -26.37 -14.20 17.36
CA TYR A 631 -25.38 -13.60 16.47
C TYR A 631 -24.34 -12.76 17.20
N THR A 632 -23.15 -12.67 16.60
CA THR A 632 -22.03 -11.92 17.18
C THR A 632 -21.05 -11.38 16.13
N VAL A 633 -20.12 -10.55 16.60
CA VAL A 633 -19.03 -9.89 15.84
C VAL A 633 -17.68 -10.12 16.54
N VAL A 634 -16.58 -9.87 15.84
CA VAL A 634 -15.24 -9.83 16.44
C VAL A 634 -15.10 -8.64 17.38
N ASN A 635 -14.55 -8.85 18.57
CA ASN A 635 -14.33 -7.83 19.59
C ASN A 635 -13.39 -6.71 19.07
N ASN A 636 -13.67 -5.45 19.43
CA ASN A 636 -12.95 -4.24 18.97
C ASN A 636 -12.87 -4.02 17.43
N SER A 637 -13.53 -4.85 16.61
CA SER A 637 -13.55 -4.70 15.14
C SER A 637 -14.29 -3.45 14.65
N ASN A 638 -14.17 -3.14 13.36
CA ASN A 638 -14.98 -2.10 12.71
C ASN A 638 -16.48 -2.39 12.87
N ALA A 639 -16.91 -3.64 12.69
CA ALA A 639 -18.32 -4.05 12.85
C ALA A 639 -18.83 -3.86 14.29
N TYR A 640 -18.04 -4.20 15.31
CA TYR A 640 -18.39 -3.94 16.71
C TYR A 640 -18.53 -2.44 17.00
N GLN A 641 -17.64 -1.62 16.44
CA GLN A 641 -17.69 -0.17 16.57
C GLN A 641 -18.88 0.44 15.83
N TYR A 642 -19.20 -0.05 14.64
CA TYR A 642 -20.40 0.32 13.87
C TYR A 642 -21.68 0.10 14.69
N PHE A 643 -21.91 -1.11 15.23
CA PHE A 643 -23.10 -1.37 16.05
C PHE A 643 -23.11 -0.57 17.36
N SER A 644 -21.96 -0.35 17.99
CA SER A 644 -21.88 0.50 19.18
C SER A 644 -22.21 1.97 18.89
N ASN A 645 -21.70 2.52 17.78
CA ASN A 645 -21.97 3.90 17.36
C ASN A 645 -23.42 4.07 16.91
N MET A 646 -23.97 3.09 16.19
CA MET A 646 -25.35 3.13 15.74
C MET A 646 -26.35 3.02 16.90
N LYS A 647 -26.09 2.19 17.93
CA LYS A 647 -26.87 2.24 19.17
C LYS A 647 -26.76 3.62 19.84
N ASN A 648 -25.55 4.17 19.99
CA ASN A 648 -25.36 5.48 20.62
C ASN A 648 -26.12 6.59 19.86
N ALA A 649 -26.26 6.46 18.53
CA ALA A 649 -27.09 7.34 17.70
C ALA A 649 -28.59 7.14 17.97
N GLU A 650 -29.10 5.90 18.01
CA GLU A 650 -30.49 5.60 18.39
C GLU A 650 -30.84 6.16 19.79
N ASP A 651 -30.02 5.86 20.82
CA ASP A 651 -30.19 6.35 22.19
C ASP A 651 -30.21 7.90 22.23
N THR A 652 -29.38 8.56 21.41
CA THR A 652 -29.30 10.02 21.32
C THR A 652 -30.49 10.64 20.61
N LEU A 653 -30.91 10.07 19.47
CA LEU A 653 -32.08 10.51 18.71
C LEU A 653 -33.36 10.36 19.53
N TYR A 654 -33.51 9.25 20.25
CA TYR A 654 -34.62 9.04 21.19
C TYR A 654 -34.61 10.09 22.31
N ARG A 655 -33.44 10.40 22.89
CA ARG A 655 -33.30 11.44 23.93
C ARG A 655 -33.67 12.83 23.40
N VAL A 656 -33.24 13.18 22.19
CA VAL A 656 -33.54 14.47 21.54
C VAL A 656 -35.03 14.59 21.21
N TRP A 657 -35.62 13.56 20.59
CA TRP A 657 -37.06 13.49 20.33
C TRP A 657 -37.87 13.64 21.62
N LYS A 658 -37.52 12.88 22.67
CA LYS A 658 -38.16 12.96 23.97
C LYS A 658 -38.04 14.35 24.61
N GLN A 659 -36.93 15.05 24.42
CA GLN A 659 -36.76 16.42 24.90
C GLN A 659 -37.66 17.40 24.13
N ILE A 660 -37.75 17.29 22.80
CA ILE A 660 -38.62 18.13 21.96
C ILE A 660 -40.10 17.92 22.31
N THR A 661 -40.53 16.67 22.45
CA THR A 661 -41.94 16.31 22.73
C THR A 661 -42.41 16.68 24.16
N LEU A 662 -41.49 16.79 25.13
CA LEU A 662 -41.81 17.04 26.54
C LEU A 662 -41.49 18.46 27.05
N ASN A 663 -40.51 19.16 26.47
CA ASN A 663 -40.00 20.45 26.96
C ASN A 663 -40.34 21.62 26.02
N SER A 664 -41.48 21.51 25.32
CA SER A 664 -41.86 22.42 24.24
C SER A 664 -42.66 23.62 24.76
N THR A 665 -42.34 24.82 24.26
CA THR A 665 -43.15 26.04 24.44
C THR A 665 -44.35 26.03 23.48
N SER A 666 -45.27 27.00 23.62
CA SER A 666 -46.51 27.09 22.81
C SER A 666 -46.33 26.78 21.33
N ASP A 667 -45.29 27.35 20.73
CA ASP A 667 -45.05 27.36 19.29
C ASP A 667 -44.47 26.01 18.77
N GLN A 668 -44.16 25.08 19.66
CA GLN A 668 -43.60 23.76 19.34
C GLN A 668 -44.63 22.63 19.49
N SER A 669 -45.93 22.93 19.57
CA SER A 669 -46.98 21.91 19.69
C SER A 669 -47.08 20.98 18.46
N GLU A 670 -46.65 21.44 17.29
CA GLU A 670 -46.71 20.70 16.02
C GLU A 670 -45.82 19.44 16.00
N PHE A 671 -44.73 19.43 16.79
CA PHE A 671 -43.78 18.31 16.84
C PHE A 671 -44.20 17.17 17.78
N ARG A 672 -45.40 17.23 18.37
CA ARG A 672 -45.89 16.26 19.36
C ARG A 672 -46.50 15.02 18.71
N VAL A 673 -45.63 14.11 18.27
CA VAL A 673 -46.00 12.77 17.78
C VAL A 673 -46.15 11.81 18.98
N TRP A 674 -47.14 10.91 18.93
CA TRP A 674 -47.38 9.91 19.99
C TRP A 674 -46.33 8.79 20.00
N ASP A 675 -45.97 8.29 18.82
CA ASP A 675 -44.97 7.25 18.63
C ASP A 675 -43.62 7.84 18.21
N TYR A 676 -42.52 7.18 18.58
CA TYR A 676 -41.18 7.52 18.11
C TYR A 676 -41.03 7.03 16.64
N PRO A 677 -40.71 7.91 15.67
CA PRO A 677 -40.80 7.55 14.24
C PRO A 677 -39.66 6.68 13.71
N ILE A 678 -38.67 6.33 14.54
CA ILE A 678 -37.49 5.53 14.15
C ILE A 678 -37.57 4.17 14.85
N LYS A 679 -37.33 3.08 14.11
CA LYS A 679 -37.26 1.72 14.66
C LYS A 679 -35.96 1.54 15.46
N GLU A 680 -36.06 1.24 16.75
CA GLU A 680 -34.92 0.89 17.61
C GLU A 680 -34.44 -0.56 17.34
N GLN A 681 -33.72 -0.76 16.25
CA GLN A 681 -33.23 -2.10 15.85
C GLN A 681 -31.79 -2.36 16.31
N TYR A 682 -30.91 -1.35 16.26
CA TYR A 682 -29.49 -1.54 16.57
C TYR A 682 -29.25 -1.69 18.08
N GLY A 683 -30.10 -1.12 18.93
CA GLY A 683 -30.15 -1.35 20.36
C GLY A 683 -30.37 -2.82 20.72
N HIS A 684 -31.34 -3.47 20.09
CA HIS A 684 -31.59 -4.91 20.25
C HIS A 684 -30.45 -5.76 19.67
N ILE A 685 -29.94 -5.43 18.48
CA ILE A 685 -28.79 -6.13 17.87
C ILE A 685 -27.57 -6.09 18.80
N PHE A 686 -27.19 -4.91 19.29
CA PHE A 686 -26.01 -4.74 20.13
C PHE A 686 -26.17 -5.33 21.54
N GLN A 687 -27.41 -5.36 22.07
CA GLN A 687 -27.71 -6.08 23.30
C GLN A 687 -27.59 -7.60 23.12
N THR A 688 -28.04 -8.15 21.99
CA THR A 688 -27.88 -9.58 21.66
C THR A 688 -26.40 -9.93 21.52
N ILE A 689 -25.62 -9.15 20.76
CA ILE A 689 -24.16 -9.30 20.63
C ILE A 689 -23.47 -9.31 22.00
N LYS A 690 -23.87 -8.42 22.93
CA LYS A 690 -23.34 -8.38 24.30
C LYS A 690 -23.79 -9.54 25.19
N THR A 691 -24.93 -10.15 24.90
CA THR A 691 -25.48 -11.30 25.66
C THR A 691 -24.86 -12.62 25.20
N VAL A 692 -24.62 -12.76 23.89
CA VAL A 692 -23.92 -13.89 23.26
C VAL A 692 -22.40 -13.81 23.52
N GLY A 693 -21.85 -12.60 23.52
CA GLY A 693 -20.43 -12.32 23.68
C GLY A 693 -19.70 -12.19 22.33
N PRO A 694 -18.87 -11.14 22.13
CA PRO A 694 -18.04 -11.00 20.93
C PRO A 694 -16.87 -11.99 20.93
N VAL A 695 -16.56 -12.56 19.76
CA VAL A 695 -15.42 -13.48 19.57
C VAL A 695 -14.09 -12.73 19.57
N ALA A 696 -12.99 -13.42 19.90
CA ALA A 696 -11.66 -12.82 19.92
C ALA A 696 -11.09 -12.62 18.50
N ASN A 697 -11.26 -13.62 17.63
CA ASN A 697 -10.72 -13.67 16.27
C ASN A 697 -11.83 -14.02 15.25
N ALA A 698 -11.60 -13.71 13.97
CA ALA A 698 -12.54 -14.06 12.90
C ALA A 698 -12.73 -15.57 12.74
N SER A 699 -11.65 -16.35 12.83
CA SER A 699 -11.67 -17.82 12.76
C SER A 699 -12.59 -18.47 13.79
N GLU A 700 -12.59 -17.99 15.04
CA GLU A 700 -13.50 -18.44 16.11
C GLU A 700 -14.98 -18.17 15.77
N GLY A 701 -15.25 -17.09 15.04
CA GLY A 701 -16.59 -16.76 14.52
C GLY A 701 -17.06 -17.74 13.45
N PHE A 702 -16.21 -18.03 12.47
CA PHE A 702 -16.50 -19.03 11.42
C PHE A 702 -16.63 -20.45 11.99
N GLU A 703 -15.80 -20.84 12.96
CA GLU A 703 -15.86 -22.14 13.63
C GLU A 703 -17.20 -22.34 14.35
N LYS A 704 -17.66 -21.35 15.14
CA LYS A 704 -18.98 -21.39 15.81
C LYS A 704 -20.17 -21.48 14.85
N VAL A 705 -20.07 -20.85 13.67
CA VAL A 705 -21.05 -21.03 12.59
C VAL A 705 -21.02 -22.46 12.05
N LEU A 706 -19.84 -23.04 11.84
CA LEU A 706 -19.67 -24.41 11.34
C LEU A 706 -20.17 -25.46 12.36
N GLU A 707 -19.95 -25.28 13.66
CA GLU A 707 -20.52 -26.14 14.71
C GLU A 707 -22.07 -26.12 14.71
N SER A 708 -22.68 -25.01 14.31
CA SER A 708 -24.12 -24.73 14.39
C SER A 708 -24.94 -25.40 13.28
N THR A 709 -24.94 -26.73 13.24
CA THR A 709 -25.60 -27.61 12.26
C THR A 709 -27.08 -27.29 11.94
N LYS A 710 -27.81 -26.68 12.87
CA LYS A 710 -29.23 -26.28 12.71
C LYS A 710 -29.44 -24.82 12.28
N ALA A 711 -28.38 -24.11 11.89
CA ALA A 711 -28.40 -22.68 11.54
C ALA A 711 -28.90 -21.77 12.69
N GLU A 712 -28.55 -22.10 13.93
CA GLU A 712 -28.97 -21.38 15.16
C GLU A 712 -27.97 -20.30 15.60
N PHE A 713 -26.92 -20.07 14.80
CA PHE A 713 -25.90 -19.05 15.01
C PHE A 713 -25.50 -18.39 13.70
N ALA A 714 -25.37 -17.05 13.71
CA ALA A 714 -24.87 -16.25 12.61
C ALA A 714 -23.66 -15.40 13.04
N PHE A 715 -22.69 -15.25 12.15
CA PHE A 715 -21.53 -14.40 12.38
C PHE A 715 -21.59 -13.19 11.43
N ILE A 716 -21.30 -12.01 11.96
CA ILE A 716 -21.36 -10.74 11.23
C ILE A 716 -19.93 -10.20 11.11
N HIS A 717 -19.44 -10.05 9.88
CA HIS A 717 -18.05 -9.70 9.60
C HIS A 717 -17.88 -8.94 8.29
N ASP A 718 -16.63 -8.70 7.86
CA ASP A 718 -16.31 -8.09 6.57
C ASP A 718 -16.84 -8.95 5.41
N SER A 719 -17.41 -8.30 4.38
CA SER A 719 -17.98 -8.97 3.22
C SER A 719 -16.95 -9.75 2.42
N ALA A 720 -15.75 -9.19 2.24
CA ALA A 720 -14.72 -9.80 1.41
C ALA A 720 -14.11 -11.06 2.07
N GLU A 721 -13.87 -11.04 3.38
CA GLU A 721 -13.47 -12.26 4.11
C GLU A 721 -14.60 -13.31 4.14
N ILE A 722 -15.86 -12.92 4.36
CA ILE A 722 -17.01 -13.85 4.32
C ILE A 722 -17.13 -14.52 2.94
N GLN A 723 -17.10 -13.76 1.85
CA GLN A 723 -17.18 -14.29 0.49
C GLN A 723 -16.01 -15.23 0.16
N TYR A 724 -14.82 -14.94 0.69
CA TYR A 724 -13.67 -15.84 0.56
C TYR A 724 -13.88 -17.17 1.28
N GLN A 725 -14.32 -17.16 2.55
CA GLN A 725 -14.59 -18.40 3.29
C GLN A 725 -15.79 -19.18 2.71
N VAL A 726 -16.84 -18.51 2.23
CA VAL A 726 -17.98 -19.15 1.54
C VAL A 726 -17.57 -19.81 0.21
N THR A 727 -16.58 -19.25 -0.49
CA THR A 727 -16.00 -19.83 -1.72
C THR A 727 -15.14 -21.08 -1.43
N LYS A 728 -14.63 -21.21 -0.21
CA LYS A 728 -13.79 -22.32 0.25
C LYS A 728 -14.60 -23.44 0.92
N ASP A 729 -15.52 -23.09 1.83
CA ASP A 729 -16.27 -24.02 2.67
C ASP A 729 -17.75 -24.09 2.28
N CYS A 730 -18.08 -25.10 1.48
CA CYS A 730 -19.41 -25.37 0.92
C CYS A 730 -20.58 -25.38 1.93
N ASN A 731 -20.29 -25.60 3.21
CA ASN A 731 -21.26 -25.59 4.31
C ASN A 731 -21.77 -24.19 4.66
N LEU A 732 -21.03 -23.13 4.32
CA LEU A 732 -21.39 -21.74 4.62
C LEU A 732 -22.32 -21.17 3.55
N SER A 733 -23.08 -20.15 3.95
CA SER A 733 -23.94 -19.32 3.11
C SER A 733 -23.93 -17.89 3.62
N GLU A 734 -23.71 -16.93 2.73
CA GLU A 734 -23.98 -15.51 2.94
C GLU A 734 -25.49 -15.24 3.03
N ILE A 735 -25.89 -14.19 3.75
CA ILE A 735 -27.30 -13.80 3.94
C ILE A 735 -27.46 -12.30 3.70
N GLY A 736 -28.36 -11.96 2.78
CA GLY A 736 -28.70 -10.60 2.42
C GLY A 736 -27.62 -9.93 1.56
N GLU A 737 -27.81 -8.64 1.37
CA GLU A 737 -26.88 -7.75 0.67
C GLU A 737 -25.84 -7.20 1.66
N VAL A 738 -24.69 -6.74 1.14
CA VAL A 738 -23.69 -6.03 1.94
C VAL A 738 -24.29 -4.73 2.46
N PHE A 739 -24.08 -4.43 3.74
CA PHE A 739 -24.59 -3.21 4.37
C PHE A 739 -23.46 -2.43 5.05
N ALA A 740 -23.67 -1.12 5.25
CA ALA A 740 -22.63 -0.20 5.70
C ALA A 740 -21.38 -0.29 4.81
N GLU A 741 -21.58 -0.05 3.52
CA GLU A 741 -20.52 -0.04 2.51
C GLU A 741 -19.37 0.91 2.91
N GLN A 742 -18.15 0.39 2.86
CA GLN A 742 -16.90 1.10 3.17
C GLN A 742 -15.85 0.64 2.15
N PRO A 743 -15.58 1.41 1.10
CA PRO A 743 -14.67 0.99 0.03
C PRO A 743 -13.24 0.86 0.55
N TYR A 744 -12.48 -0.06 -0.05
CA TYR A 744 -11.04 -0.19 0.17
C TYR A 744 -10.28 0.73 -0.78
N ALA A 745 -9.41 1.55 -0.19
CA ALA A 745 -8.62 2.56 -0.89
C ALA A 745 -7.17 2.55 -0.38
N VAL A 746 -6.23 2.90 -1.27
CA VAL A 746 -4.83 3.13 -0.89
C VAL A 746 -4.75 4.48 -0.15
N ALA A 747 -4.02 4.53 0.95
CA ALA A 747 -3.73 5.76 1.67
C ALA A 747 -2.29 6.24 1.43
N VAL A 748 -2.10 7.55 1.38
CA VAL A 748 -0.79 8.22 1.30
C VAL A 748 -0.64 9.24 2.43
N GLN A 749 0.58 9.73 2.65
CA GLN A 749 0.81 10.83 3.59
C GLN A 749 -0.01 12.07 3.18
N GLN A 750 -0.60 12.76 4.16
CA GLN A 750 -1.44 13.94 3.92
C GLN A 750 -0.65 15.05 3.19
N GLY A 751 -1.23 15.58 2.11
CA GLY A 751 -0.60 16.57 1.23
C GLY A 751 0.42 16.01 0.22
N SER A 752 0.48 14.69 0.01
CA SER A 752 1.46 14.07 -0.90
C SER A 752 1.02 14.07 -2.37
N HIS A 753 1.89 14.57 -3.26
CA HIS A 753 1.73 14.50 -4.72
C HIS A 753 1.42 13.10 -5.27
N LEU A 754 1.84 12.04 -4.56
CA LEU A 754 1.55 10.65 -4.90
C LEU A 754 0.05 10.34 -4.96
N GLN A 755 -0.81 11.13 -4.30
CA GLN A 755 -2.25 10.93 -4.31
C GLN A 755 -2.82 10.97 -5.75
N GLU A 756 -2.39 11.96 -6.55
CA GLU A 756 -2.89 12.13 -7.91
C GLU A 756 -2.25 11.13 -8.89
N GLU A 757 -0.94 10.89 -8.76
CA GLU A 757 -0.22 9.93 -9.61
C GLU A 757 -0.75 8.50 -9.45
N ILE A 758 -0.95 8.05 -8.20
CA ILE A 758 -1.49 6.73 -7.90
C ILE A 758 -2.97 6.64 -8.30
N SER A 759 -3.77 7.70 -8.10
CA SER A 759 -5.17 7.72 -8.56
C SER A 759 -5.27 7.51 -10.07
N ARG A 760 -4.45 8.21 -10.87
CA ARG A 760 -4.40 8.02 -12.34
C ARG A 760 -3.99 6.59 -12.70
N ALA A 761 -2.96 6.04 -12.04
CA ALA A 761 -2.50 4.68 -12.28
C ALA A 761 -3.56 3.60 -11.95
N ILE A 762 -4.34 3.78 -10.87
CA ILE A 762 -5.46 2.90 -10.49
C ILE A 762 -6.60 2.98 -11.52
N LEU A 763 -6.98 4.18 -11.97
CA LEU A 763 -8.01 4.37 -12.99
C LEU A 763 -7.63 3.67 -14.32
N ASP A 764 -6.38 3.78 -14.76
CA ASP A 764 -5.91 3.01 -15.92
C ASP A 764 -5.89 1.50 -15.65
N LEU A 765 -5.59 1.03 -14.42
CA LEU A 765 -5.68 -0.42 -14.08
C LEU A 765 -7.12 -0.94 -14.05
N GLN A 766 -8.10 -0.13 -13.64
CA GLN A 766 -9.52 -0.45 -13.75
C GLN A 766 -9.94 -0.57 -15.22
N LYS A 767 -9.55 0.39 -16.06
CA LYS A 767 -9.74 0.36 -17.53
C LYS A 767 -9.08 -0.84 -18.20
N ASP A 768 -7.89 -1.24 -17.74
CA ASP A 768 -7.18 -2.46 -18.20
C ASP A 768 -7.80 -3.76 -17.64
N ARG A 769 -8.93 -3.68 -16.92
CA ARG A 769 -9.60 -4.81 -16.24
C ARG A 769 -8.65 -5.65 -15.40
N PHE A 770 -7.69 -5.00 -14.75
CA PHE A 770 -6.74 -5.68 -13.86
C PHE A 770 -7.46 -6.20 -12.61
N PHE A 771 -8.22 -5.34 -11.94
CA PHE A 771 -8.95 -5.70 -10.72
C PHE A 771 -10.06 -6.74 -10.95
N GLU A 772 -10.72 -6.76 -12.12
CA GLU A 772 -11.65 -7.86 -12.51
C GLU A 772 -10.93 -9.21 -12.52
N ARG A 773 -9.80 -9.30 -13.23
CA ARG A 773 -8.98 -10.52 -13.33
C ARG A 773 -8.39 -10.93 -11.98
N LEU A 774 -8.02 -9.96 -11.15
CA LEU A 774 -7.44 -10.20 -9.84
C LEU A 774 -8.50 -10.68 -8.83
N SER A 775 -9.70 -10.09 -8.83
CA SER A 775 -10.82 -10.60 -8.03
C SER A 775 -11.21 -12.02 -8.46
N ALA A 776 -11.19 -12.30 -9.77
CA ALA A 776 -11.40 -13.64 -10.33
C ALA A 776 -10.25 -14.64 -10.04
N LYS A 777 -9.09 -14.19 -9.54
CA LYS A 777 -8.01 -15.07 -9.01
C LYS A 777 -8.32 -15.50 -7.57
N TYR A 778 -8.80 -14.58 -6.72
CA TYR A 778 -8.94 -14.79 -5.27
C TYR A 778 -10.33 -15.25 -4.81
N TRP A 779 -11.42 -14.82 -5.46
CA TRP A 779 -12.81 -15.20 -5.13
C TRP A 779 -13.45 -16.07 -6.23
N ASN A 780 -12.68 -16.98 -6.83
CA ASN A 780 -13.12 -17.71 -8.02
C ASN A 780 -14.21 -18.78 -7.73
N ALA A 781 -15.34 -18.68 -8.41
CA ALA A 781 -16.39 -19.71 -8.42
C ALA A 781 -15.91 -21.12 -8.84
N SER A 782 -14.79 -21.25 -9.56
CA SER A 782 -14.18 -22.56 -9.88
C SER A 782 -13.69 -23.36 -8.65
N LEU A 783 -13.60 -22.75 -7.46
CA LEU A 783 -13.45 -23.49 -6.20
C LEU A 783 -14.81 -23.99 -5.68
N ARG A 784 -15.86 -23.18 -5.80
CA ARG A 784 -17.25 -23.50 -5.47
C ARG A 784 -17.83 -24.61 -6.38
N ASP A 785 -17.35 -24.76 -7.61
CA ASP A 785 -17.66 -25.91 -8.49
C ASP A 785 -17.16 -27.27 -7.95
N ARG A 786 -16.23 -27.29 -6.98
CA ARG A 786 -15.84 -28.53 -6.27
C ARG A 786 -16.82 -28.91 -5.17
N CYS A 787 -17.72 -28.01 -4.78
CA CYS A 787 -18.80 -28.37 -3.87
C CYS A 787 -19.73 -29.36 -4.58
N PRO A 788 -20.20 -30.41 -3.90
CA PRO A 788 -21.34 -31.17 -4.41
C PRO A 788 -22.51 -30.19 -4.55
N ASN A 789 -22.92 -29.92 -5.79
CA ASN A 789 -24.04 -29.06 -6.10
C ASN A 789 -25.32 -29.73 -5.59
N MET A 790 -25.67 -29.45 -4.33
CA MET A 790 -26.96 -29.80 -3.70
C MET A 790 -28.08 -28.94 -4.29
N ASN A 791 -28.20 -29.01 -5.62
CA ASN A 791 -29.21 -28.32 -6.38
C ASN A 791 -30.59 -28.80 -5.93
N GLU A 792 -31.55 -27.89 -5.93
CA GLU A 792 -32.95 -28.14 -5.56
C GLU A 792 -33.65 -29.14 -6.51
N ASN A 793 -32.95 -29.56 -7.56
CA ASN A 793 -33.33 -30.57 -8.54
C ASN A 793 -32.96 -32.01 -8.14
N GLU A 794 -32.37 -32.25 -6.96
CA GLU A 794 -32.28 -33.61 -6.42
C GLU A 794 -33.68 -34.25 -6.32
N GLY A 795 -33.77 -35.49 -6.81
CA GLY A 795 -35.00 -36.28 -6.77
C GLY A 795 -35.35 -36.72 -5.34
N ILE A 796 -36.52 -37.35 -5.19
CA ILE A 796 -36.95 -37.90 -3.90
C ILE A 796 -35.96 -39.01 -3.48
N THR A 797 -35.22 -38.77 -2.39
CA THR A 797 -34.12 -39.66 -1.97
C THR A 797 -34.62 -40.98 -1.41
N LEU A 798 -33.82 -42.05 -1.54
CA LEU A 798 -34.15 -43.37 -1.00
C LEU A 798 -34.43 -43.33 0.51
N GLU A 799 -33.74 -42.47 1.27
CA GLU A 799 -33.98 -42.27 2.70
C GLU A 799 -35.38 -41.73 3.04
N SER A 800 -36.01 -40.97 2.11
CA SER A 800 -37.35 -40.41 2.31
C SER A 800 -38.50 -41.36 1.89
N LEU A 801 -38.19 -42.36 1.06
CA LEU A 801 -39.13 -43.40 0.61
C LEU A 801 -38.86 -44.79 1.22
N GLY A 802 -37.76 -44.96 1.96
CA GLY A 802 -37.28 -46.25 2.47
C GLY A 802 -38.31 -47.02 3.30
N GLY A 803 -39.17 -46.32 4.06
CA GLY A 803 -40.27 -46.92 4.81
C GLY A 803 -41.29 -47.67 3.96
N VAL A 804 -41.46 -47.29 2.68
CA VAL A 804 -42.34 -48.00 1.73
C VAL A 804 -41.75 -49.36 1.36
N PHE A 805 -40.45 -49.42 1.06
CA PHE A 805 -39.75 -50.67 0.75
C PHE A 805 -39.62 -51.59 1.97
N ILE A 806 -39.43 -51.02 3.17
CA ILE A 806 -39.44 -51.77 4.42
C ILE A 806 -40.83 -52.37 4.68
N ALA A 807 -41.90 -51.62 4.42
CA ALA A 807 -43.27 -52.11 4.58
C ALA A 807 -43.63 -53.24 3.61
N THR A 808 -43.19 -53.18 2.34
CA THR A 808 -43.44 -54.27 1.38
C THR A 808 -42.63 -55.53 1.70
N LEU A 809 -41.37 -55.40 2.12
CA LEU A 809 -40.55 -56.52 2.61
C LEU A 809 -41.17 -57.17 3.87
N PHE A 810 -41.68 -56.37 4.80
CA PHE A 810 -42.40 -56.87 5.97
C PHE A 810 -43.71 -57.58 5.59
N GLY A 811 -44.44 -57.07 4.60
CA GLY A 811 -45.63 -57.74 4.05
C GLY A 811 -45.33 -59.10 3.41
N LEU A 812 -44.23 -59.20 2.64
CA LEU A 812 -43.76 -60.48 2.07
C LEU A 812 -43.31 -61.46 3.16
N ALA A 813 -42.60 -60.99 4.18
CA ALA A 813 -42.22 -61.81 5.32
C ALA A 813 -43.44 -62.33 6.10
N LEU A 814 -44.44 -61.47 6.34
CA LEU A 814 -45.71 -61.88 6.93
C LEU A 814 -46.46 -62.90 6.06
N ALA A 815 -46.49 -62.73 4.74
CA ALA A 815 -47.12 -63.69 3.84
C ALA A 815 -46.47 -65.09 3.93
N MET A 816 -45.13 -65.14 3.93
CA MET A 816 -44.37 -66.39 4.12
C MET A 816 -44.59 -67.00 5.52
N ILE A 817 -44.70 -66.18 6.57
CA ILE A 817 -45.04 -66.63 7.92
C ILE A 817 -46.48 -67.17 7.96
N THR A 818 -47.46 -66.53 7.32
CA THR A 818 -48.84 -67.04 7.26
C THR A 818 -48.94 -68.34 6.48
N LEU A 819 -48.19 -68.51 5.38
CA LEU A 819 -48.09 -69.80 4.68
C LEU A 819 -47.45 -70.87 5.58
N GLY A 820 -46.40 -70.53 6.33
CA GLY A 820 -45.80 -71.43 7.32
C GLY A 820 -46.77 -71.83 8.42
N ILE A 821 -47.56 -70.89 8.95
CA ILE A 821 -48.62 -71.12 9.94
C ILE A 821 -49.74 -71.96 9.34
N GLU A 822 -50.17 -71.70 8.11
CA GLU A 822 -51.21 -72.47 7.41
C GLU A 822 -50.77 -73.92 7.16
N VAL A 823 -49.55 -74.14 6.67
CA VAL A 823 -48.99 -75.47 6.48
C VAL A 823 -48.79 -76.20 7.83
N LEU A 824 -48.38 -75.49 8.88
CA LEU A 824 -48.28 -76.06 10.24
C LEU A 824 -49.65 -76.35 10.85
N TYR A 825 -50.66 -75.52 10.60
CA TYR A 825 -52.04 -75.70 11.07
C TYR A 825 -52.72 -76.84 10.31
N HIS A 826 -52.54 -76.93 9.00
CA HIS A 826 -53.04 -78.03 8.17
C HIS A 826 -52.31 -79.35 8.50
N ARG A 827 -51.00 -79.32 8.76
CA ARG A 827 -50.28 -80.50 9.30
C ARG A 827 -50.74 -80.85 10.71
N ARG A 828 -50.96 -79.89 11.61
CA ARG A 828 -51.52 -80.18 12.95
C ARG A 828 -52.95 -80.68 12.90
N LYS A 829 -53.79 -80.20 11.98
CA LYS A 829 -55.16 -80.70 11.79
C LYS A 829 -55.15 -82.12 11.23
N ASN A 830 -54.36 -82.38 10.19
CA ASN A 830 -54.21 -83.74 9.64
C ASN A 830 -53.54 -84.69 10.64
N ASN A 831 -52.63 -84.20 11.50
CA ASN A 831 -52.10 -84.98 12.62
C ASN A 831 -53.16 -85.18 13.70
N LEU A 832 -53.99 -84.20 14.06
CA LEU A 832 -55.09 -84.38 15.02
C LEU A 832 -56.16 -85.37 14.51
N ASP A 833 -56.47 -85.36 13.22
CA ASP A 833 -57.38 -86.32 12.60
C ASP A 833 -56.69 -87.68 12.33
N GLY A 834 -55.35 -87.73 12.29
CA GLY A 834 -54.54 -88.95 12.23
C GLY A 834 -54.20 -89.57 13.60
N ASP A 835 -54.13 -88.75 14.65
CA ASP A 835 -53.89 -89.13 16.04
C ASP A 835 -55.20 -89.58 16.69
N LYS A 836 -56.37 -89.06 16.24
CA LYS A 836 -57.67 -89.74 16.44
C LYS A 836 -57.70 -91.17 15.89
N ALA A 837 -56.80 -91.54 15.00
CA ALA A 837 -56.61 -92.91 14.50
C ALA A 837 -55.41 -93.64 15.14
N LYS A 838 -54.72 -93.05 16.14
CA LYS A 838 -53.54 -93.65 16.82
C LYS A 838 -53.52 -93.54 18.35
N GLU A 839 -54.26 -92.62 18.98
CA GLU A 839 -54.51 -92.57 20.43
C GLU A 839 -55.43 -93.71 20.94
N ALA A 840 -55.58 -94.76 20.15
CA ALA A 840 -56.01 -96.07 20.64
C ALA A 840 -54.90 -96.83 21.40
N ASN A 841 -53.66 -96.31 21.49
CA ASN A 841 -52.54 -97.05 22.09
C ASN A 841 -51.41 -96.16 22.67
N GLY A 842 -50.88 -96.55 23.84
CA GLY A 842 -49.54 -96.11 24.34
C GLY A 842 -49.48 -94.91 25.30
N ARG A 843 -49.22 -95.17 26.60
CA ARG A 843 -49.01 -94.15 27.64
C ARG A 843 -47.54 -93.68 27.76
N HIS A 844 -47.37 -92.56 28.49
CA HIS A 844 -46.30 -92.26 29.49
C HIS A 844 -45.07 -91.36 29.17
N VAL A 845 -45.04 -90.17 29.82
CA VAL A 845 -44.07 -89.75 30.89
C VAL A 845 -42.82 -88.85 30.60
N LYS A 846 -42.70 -87.83 31.48
CA LYS A 846 -41.53 -87.03 31.98
C LYS A 846 -41.06 -85.71 31.31
N SER A 847 -40.73 -84.80 32.24
CA SER A 847 -40.28 -83.38 32.22
C SER A 847 -38.76 -83.27 32.59
N PRO A 848 -38.13 -82.13 33.05
CA PRO A 848 -38.45 -80.67 33.12
C PRO A 848 -37.23 -79.67 32.82
N VAL A 849 -37.33 -78.37 33.25
CA VAL A 849 -36.28 -77.31 33.53
C VAL A 849 -35.56 -76.64 32.31
N SER A 850 -35.03 -75.38 32.25
CA SER A 850 -34.65 -74.27 33.21
C SER A 850 -34.71 -72.84 32.56
N LYS A 851 -35.02 -71.70 33.23
CA LYS A 851 -34.20 -70.67 34.00
C LYS A 851 -33.16 -69.83 33.18
N LEU A 852 -32.77 -68.56 33.44
CA LEU A 852 -33.11 -67.45 34.40
C LEU A 852 -32.72 -66.00 33.86
N MET A 853 -32.61 -64.95 34.72
CA MET A 853 -32.50 -63.49 34.42
C MET A 853 -31.44 -62.75 35.35
N LYS A 854 -31.18 -61.41 35.45
CA LYS A 854 -32.00 -60.18 35.16
C LYS A 854 -31.34 -58.76 34.91
N PRO A 855 -30.49 -58.10 35.76
CA PRO A 855 -30.60 -56.61 35.95
C PRO A 855 -29.33 -55.67 35.92
N LYS A 856 -29.47 -54.42 36.43
CA LYS A 856 -28.73 -53.12 36.17
C LYS A 856 -27.95 -52.50 37.40
N VAL A 857 -27.25 -51.34 37.26
CA VAL A 857 -26.97 -50.27 38.29
C VAL A 857 -26.41 -48.91 37.68
N HIS A 858 -26.15 -47.81 38.45
CA HIS A 858 -26.04 -46.39 37.98
C HIS A 858 -25.10 -45.39 38.77
N HIS A 859 -24.83 -44.16 38.20
CA HIS A 859 -24.28 -42.87 38.78
C HIS A 859 -22.73 -42.66 38.91
N PHE A 860 -22.09 -41.47 39.17
CA PHE A 860 -22.51 -40.09 39.64
C PHE A 860 -21.56 -38.90 39.20
N LYS A 861 -21.47 -37.75 39.94
CA LYS A 861 -20.62 -36.51 39.75
C LYS A 861 -20.19 -35.86 41.11
N PRO A 862 -19.10 -35.03 41.23
CA PRO A 862 -19.16 -33.68 41.89
C PRO A 862 -18.06 -32.61 41.48
N LYS A 863 -17.90 -31.49 42.26
CA LYS A 863 -16.89 -30.35 42.23
C LYS A 863 -16.88 -29.65 43.65
N PRO A 864 -16.27 -28.45 44.00
CA PRO A 864 -15.45 -27.38 43.34
C PRO A 864 -14.07 -27.10 44.08
N THR A 865 -13.45 -25.94 44.47
CA THR A 865 -13.68 -24.44 44.52
C THR A 865 -12.40 -23.57 44.82
N VAL A 866 -12.42 -22.24 44.49
CA VAL A 866 -11.67 -20.98 44.93
C VAL A 866 -10.15 -20.88 45.27
N ALA A 867 -9.46 -19.86 44.67
CA ALA A 867 -8.16 -19.23 45.05
C ALA A 867 -8.08 -17.71 44.63
N PHE A 868 -7.03 -16.91 44.98
CA PHE A 868 -6.98 -15.42 44.77
C PHE A 868 -5.58 -14.71 44.82
N ILE A 869 -5.52 -13.36 44.57
CA ILE A 869 -4.37 -12.36 44.64
C ILE A 869 -3.34 -12.41 43.46
N GLY A 870 -2.75 -11.32 42.90
CA GLY A 870 -2.70 -9.85 43.20
C GLY A 870 -2.15 -8.92 42.06
N ARG A 871 -1.85 -7.62 42.34
CA ARG A 871 -1.70 -6.46 41.38
C ARG A 871 -0.25 -6.02 41.02
N ASN A 872 -0.03 -5.29 39.89
CA ASN A 872 0.30 -3.82 39.87
C ASN A 872 0.37 -3.12 38.47
N ARG A 873 0.68 -1.80 38.42
CA ARG A 873 0.63 -0.85 37.25
C ARG A 873 1.92 -0.02 37.05
N GLY A 874 2.11 0.61 35.88
CA GLY A 874 3.09 1.69 35.57
C GLY A 874 2.64 2.57 34.37
N LEU A 875 3.16 3.81 34.20
CA LEU A 875 2.60 4.80 33.24
C LEU A 875 3.55 6.00 32.88
N LYS A 876 3.36 6.60 31.69
CA LYS A 876 3.87 7.93 31.18
C LYS A 876 5.36 8.02 30.79
N PRO A 877 5.82 9.03 29.99
CA PRO A 877 5.14 10.23 29.45
C PRO A 877 5.14 10.40 27.90
N ARG A 878 4.66 11.57 27.41
CA ARG A 878 4.58 12.00 25.99
C ARG A 878 5.54 13.18 25.70
N VAL A 879 6.00 13.33 24.46
CA VAL A 879 6.63 14.55 23.90
C VAL A 879 6.14 14.74 22.46
N SER A 880 5.99 15.98 22.00
CA SER A 880 5.46 16.35 20.67
C SER A 880 6.35 17.38 19.97
N HIS A 881 6.44 17.31 18.64
CA HIS A 881 6.98 18.37 17.79
C HIS A 881 6.10 18.55 16.54
N ILE A 882 6.23 19.70 15.87
CA ILE A 882 5.44 20.07 14.68
C ILE A 882 6.41 20.43 13.57
N SER A 883 6.19 19.91 12.36
CA SER A 883 6.92 20.29 11.14
C SER A 883 5.91 20.75 10.08
N VAL A 884 5.96 22.04 9.74
CA VAL A 884 5.13 22.62 8.68
C VAL A 884 5.85 22.44 7.34
N TYR A 885 5.24 21.71 6.40
CA TYR A 885 5.69 21.77 5.01
C TYR A 885 5.31 23.14 4.42
N PRO A 886 6.24 23.83 3.73
CA PRO A 886 5.90 25.06 3.03
C PRO A 886 4.94 24.73 1.89
N LYS A 887 3.76 25.38 1.89
CA LYS A 887 2.93 25.44 0.67
C LYS A 887 3.75 26.06 -0.45
N THR A 888 3.61 25.54 -1.66
CA THR A 888 4.12 26.17 -2.87
C THR A 888 3.44 27.52 -3.07
N PHE A 889 4.12 28.60 -2.67
CA PHE A 889 3.75 29.95 -3.08
C PHE A 889 4.26 30.17 -4.51
N PRO A 890 3.36 30.41 -5.49
CA PRO A 890 3.79 30.88 -6.79
C PRO A 890 4.15 32.36 -6.67
N TYR A 891 5.44 32.67 -6.64
CA TYR A 891 5.91 33.95 -7.15
C TYR A 891 6.31 33.74 -8.61
N ASN A 892 5.62 34.44 -9.51
CA ASN A 892 6.17 34.77 -10.80
C ASN A 892 7.30 35.78 -10.60
N ASP A 893 8.29 35.74 -11.47
CA ASP A 893 8.68 36.88 -12.33
C ASP A 893 9.26 36.31 -13.66
#